data_AF-A0A7Y5GYK7-F1
#
_entry.id   AF-A0A7Y5GYK7-F1
#
_cell.length_a   1.000
_cell.length_b   1.000
_cell.length_c   1.000
_cell.angle_alpha   90.00
_cell.angle_beta   90.00
_cell.angle_gamma   90.00
#
_symmetry.space_group_name_H-M   'P 1'
#
loop_
_entity.id
_entity.type
_entity.pdbx_description
1 polymer ?
#
loop_
_entity_poly.entity_id
_entity_poly.type
_entity_poly.pdbx_seq_one_letter_code
_entity_poly.pdbx_strand_id
1 'polypeptide(L)'
;MVQSKTSIRSWGVLLGLLMMAAGFVGCEEQRPRLSAFCDAANPCPSGQQCENGVCVTTCAKDEDCPNNQSCIDGICRSACDSSLDCIAKNGKQGICLDNRCYFSKDPGYVDAGEDLTVDEGEEVVLRGDNSVPIYENIVSYTWELTNSIPKGVTVDLFEAAIKADTIQKSRDVQFKAPKVVTDTTLFFKLTMADDKGNATSDTMEVVVVNTINEAPIAIVQASTAKAKAGEVVVLDASTSTDENEETLSYSWSCEPSIDGLEIVKVAEDGSKVEFTAPETSEDVLLECTVTVNDNKGGEDKQSVSVLIEGKGGCTPDQIAKCDDANPCTVDTCEATVGCGHEPKEGGCDDNNACTAEDECEAGQCVGKKLVDCNDDNVCTDDSCDENTGCVHKNNVQVCDDGNGLTEGDQCKDGSCHSGKLIETECKIDADCAKYDDGNLCNGILACAEEEGTCFPVPDSAVVCGGKVAGDACAVIDCNPKTGQCEPMPVADNSPCDDGNECTVQDVCSLGTCFGGLPLNCDDNNLCTDDSCDADKGCEHVSGTGACDDNNACTNGDTCTAGVCKGATAQDCNDNNACTDDTCDTVAGCVHKPNVSGCDDDNACTAGEACNDGVCIGGQTLNCDDNNGCTDDSCDPAVGCVNLKTTSSCDDGDSCTSDDICVDGICKGLPLINCDDGNPCTTDICDAKAGCAYTPNTSVCTDGNACTAGDICSDGICKAGAVPNCDDKNECTDDFCDPKVGCVNNPVGKPCNDGNLCTIGDSCQAGTCQAGVPKFCDDGNPCTTDSCNTAGLCVNVAADGLCDDGNPCTQGDSCQNGKCVAGTTNVCACEADEDCVSGWNFCDGTPQCVGNKCIAKPNTAVVCDLTNDGPCAKTACVPSNGQCATSPVNEGSVCNDGNACTSADTCKAGICIGGTPVPCDDKNPCTTDSCNKTTGCVFTPTTAPCNDGNACTTGDVCATGACKPGTRDETADQGGGQRRAGG
;
A
#
# COMPACT_ATOMS: atom_id res chain seq x y z
N MET A 1 10.50 -38.50 -39.34
CA MET A 1 10.43 -38.41 -40.81
C MET A 1 11.27 -37.22 -41.25
N VAL A 2 12.32 -37.52 -42.02
CA VAL A 2 12.92 -36.74 -43.14
C VAL A 2 13.38 -35.29 -42.84
N GLN A 3 14.63 -35.06 -42.41
CA GLN A 3 15.92 -34.95 -43.16
C GLN A 3 16.18 -33.52 -43.71
N SER A 4 17.22 -32.80 -43.26
CA SER A 4 18.68 -32.99 -43.44
C SER A 4 19.20 -32.67 -44.84
N LYS A 5 20.17 -31.75 -44.93
CA LYS A 5 21.53 -31.95 -45.52
C LYS A 5 22.33 -30.63 -45.53
N THR A 6 23.41 -30.47 -44.76
CA THR A 6 24.84 -30.83 -45.00
C THR A 6 25.53 -30.28 -46.27
N SER A 7 26.50 -29.38 -46.00
CA SER A 7 27.94 -29.44 -46.38
C SER A 7 28.42 -29.00 -47.77
N ILE A 8 29.72 -28.64 -47.81
CA ILE A 8 30.69 -28.49 -48.93
C ILE A 8 30.89 -27.00 -49.35
N ARG A 9 32.07 -26.35 -49.34
CA ARG A 9 33.47 -26.79 -49.45
C ARG A 9 34.45 -25.70 -48.96
N SER A 10 35.57 -26.19 -48.43
CA SER A 10 36.83 -25.50 -48.13
C SER A 10 37.57 -25.00 -49.39
N TRP A 11 38.57 -24.12 -49.19
CA TRP A 11 39.92 -23.94 -49.80
C TRP A 11 40.30 -22.47 -49.51
N GLY A 12 41.29 -22.09 -48.71
CA GLY A 12 42.59 -22.68 -48.37
C GLY A 12 43.70 -21.73 -48.85
N VAL A 13 44.81 -21.62 -48.09
CA VAL A 13 46.08 -20.88 -48.31
C VAL A 13 46.20 -19.60 -47.46
N LEU A 14 47.15 -19.41 -46.54
CA LEU A 14 48.32 -20.19 -46.12
C LEU A 14 48.80 -19.71 -44.72
N LEU A 15 49.20 -20.68 -43.90
CA LEU A 15 50.23 -20.72 -42.84
C LEU A 15 50.68 -19.46 -42.06
N GLY A 16 50.68 -19.62 -40.73
CA GLY A 16 51.64 -18.95 -39.84
C GLY A 16 51.32 -19.06 -38.35
N LEU A 17 51.42 -20.27 -37.78
CA LEU A 17 51.34 -20.49 -36.32
C LEU A 17 52.43 -19.70 -35.56
N LEU A 18 52.12 -19.14 -34.38
CA LEU A 18 52.32 -19.77 -33.06
C LEU A 18 52.48 -18.71 -31.94
N MET A 19 51.60 -18.81 -30.93
CA MET A 19 51.83 -18.69 -29.48
C MET A 19 52.31 -17.37 -28.82
N MET A 20 51.49 -17.03 -27.81
CA MET A 20 51.83 -16.71 -26.41
C MET A 20 52.16 -15.26 -26.02
N ALA A 21 51.17 -14.72 -25.30
CA ALA A 21 51.24 -14.31 -23.89
C ALA A 21 51.96 -12.99 -23.52
N ALA A 22 51.10 -12.12 -22.98
CA ALA A 22 51.31 -11.21 -21.84
C ALA A 22 52.23 -9.99 -22.02
N GLY A 23 51.68 -8.83 -21.69
CA GLY A 23 52.46 -7.73 -21.11
C GLY A 23 52.09 -6.33 -21.58
N PHE A 24 51.33 -5.62 -20.74
CA PHE A 24 51.48 -4.22 -20.38
C PHE A 24 51.56 -3.10 -21.46
N VAL A 25 50.57 -2.20 -21.32
CA VAL A 25 50.69 -0.73 -21.26
C VAL A 25 51.22 0.03 -22.48
N GLY A 26 50.34 0.88 -23.00
CA GLY A 26 50.68 2.19 -23.58
C GLY A 26 51.06 2.17 -25.06
N CYS A 27 50.13 2.61 -25.92
CA CYS A 27 50.46 3.48 -27.04
C CYS A 27 49.20 4.06 -27.70
N GLU A 28 49.09 5.36 -27.52
CA GLU A 28 48.43 6.39 -28.32
C GLU A 28 48.54 6.13 -29.85
N GLU A 29 47.41 6.07 -30.55
CA GLU A 29 47.37 5.99 -32.01
C GLU A 29 47.49 7.38 -32.66
N GLN A 30 48.72 7.66 -33.11
CA GLN A 30 49.09 8.14 -34.45
C GLN A 30 48.10 9.05 -35.23
N ARG A 31 48.42 10.36 -35.30
CA ARG A 31 48.13 11.21 -36.47
C ARG A 31 49.23 11.07 -37.54
N PRO A 32 48.95 11.13 -38.85
CA PRO A 32 50.00 11.20 -39.87
C PRO A 32 50.30 12.65 -40.26
N ARG A 33 51.59 13.03 -40.31
CA ARG A 33 52.29 13.56 -41.51
C ARG A 33 53.72 14.02 -41.17
N LEU A 34 54.69 13.41 -41.87
CA LEU A 34 56.10 13.78 -41.92
C LEU A 34 56.29 15.23 -42.44
N SER A 35 57.07 16.04 -41.73
CA SER A 35 57.89 17.10 -42.32
C SER A 35 59.36 16.67 -42.30
N ALA A 36 59.97 16.50 -43.48
CA ALA A 36 61.37 16.11 -43.61
C ALA A 36 62.31 17.31 -43.39
N PHE A 37 63.20 17.21 -42.41
CA PHE A 37 64.23 18.22 -42.12
C PHE A 37 65.45 18.05 -43.05
N CYS A 38 66.09 19.16 -43.45
CA CYS A 38 67.24 19.20 -44.37
C CYS A 38 68.42 20.00 -43.82
N ASP A 39 69.64 19.56 -44.16
CA ASP A 39 70.90 20.22 -43.78
C ASP A 39 72.01 19.93 -44.82
N ALA A 40 73.25 20.32 -44.52
CA ALA A 40 74.39 20.13 -45.41
C ALA A 40 74.76 18.65 -45.66
N ALA A 41 74.29 17.72 -44.82
CA ALA A 41 74.52 16.28 -44.95
C ALA A 41 73.34 15.55 -45.63
N ASN A 42 72.12 16.11 -45.57
CA ASN A 42 70.90 15.56 -46.16
C ASN A 42 70.22 16.58 -47.10
N PRO A 43 70.62 16.64 -48.38
CA PRO A 43 70.00 17.51 -49.36
C PRO A 43 68.59 17.02 -49.75
N CYS A 44 67.69 17.97 -50.03
CA CYS A 44 66.31 17.68 -50.41
C CYS A 44 66.21 16.94 -51.76
N PRO A 45 65.13 16.15 -51.97
CA PRO A 45 64.84 15.51 -53.25
C PRO A 45 64.69 16.51 -54.41
N SER A 46 64.87 16.03 -55.65
CA SER A 46 64.79 16.87 -56.85
C SER A 46 63.41 17.53 -56.99
N GLY A 47 63.38 18.87 -57.12
CA GLY A 47 62.15 19.68 -57.12
C GLY A 47 61.83 20.36 -55.77
N GLN A 48 62.75 20.34 -54.81
CA GLN A 48 62.60 21.00 -53.51
C GLN A 48 63.88 21.76 -53.11
N GLN A 49 63.74 22.80 -52.28
CA GLN A 49 64.84 23.60 -51.75
C GLN A 49 64.80 23.58 -50.21
N CYS A 50 65.95 23.72 -49.55
CA CYS A 50 66.01 23.75 -48.08
C CYS A 50 65.88 25.19 -47.57
N GLU A 51 64.77 25.51 -46.88
CA GLU A 51 64.59 26.77 -46.15
C GLU A 51 64.48 26.48 -44.66
N ASN A 52 65.30 27.14 -43.83
CA ASN A 52 65.28 27.04 -42.37
C ASN A 52 65.24 25.60 -41.81
N GLY A 53 65.91 24.67 -42.49
CA GLY A 53 66.02 23.28 -42.06
C GLY A 53 64.87 22.38 -42.50
N VAL A 54 63.96 22.81 -43.38
CA VAL A 54 62.85 21.99 -43.90
C VAL A 54 62.83 22.01 -45.42
N CYS A 55 62.57 20.85 -46.05
CA CYS A 55 62.43 20.76 -47.50
C CYS A 55 61.11 21.37 -47.96
N VAL A 56 61.20 22.46 -48.73
CA VAL A 56 60.06 23.17 -49.33
C VAL A 56 60.00 22.93 -50.84
N THR A 57 58.80 22.73 -51.38
CA THR A 57 58.61 22.41 -52.81
C THR A 57 58.82 23.65 -53.67
N THR A 58 59.61 23.54 -54.73
CA THR A 58 59.83 24.64 -55.66
C THR A 58 58.79 24.63 -56.78
N CYS A 59 58.49 25.80 -57.32
CA CYS A 59 57.42 25.99 -58.30
C CYS A 59 57.78 27.08 -59.30
N ALA A 60 57.18 27.03 -60.49
CA ALA A 60 57.27 28.10 -61.47
C ALA A 60 55.95 28.89 -61.58
N LYS A 61 54.83 28.28 -61.20
CA LYS A 61 53.48 28.85 -61.16
C LYS A 61 52.62 28.12 -60.12
N ASP A 62 51.53 28.75 -59.67
CA ASP A 62 50.68 28.26 -58.57
C ASP A 62 50.12 26.84 -58.79
N GLU A 63 49.89 26.47 -60.05
CA GLU A 63 49.39 25.14 -60.45
C GLU A 63 50.37 23.99 -60.15
N ASP A 64 51.65 24.32 -59.92
CA ASP A 64 52.69 23.36 -59.59
C ASP A 64 52.71 23.04 -58.08
N CYS A 65 51.91 23.73 -57.26
CA CYS A 65 51.89 23.62 -55.80
C CYS A 65 50.72 22.75 -55.28
N PRO A 66 51.00 21.71 -54.44
CA PRO A 66 49.95 20.87 -53.87
C PRO A 66 49.19 21.55 -52.72
N ASN A 67 47.97 21.08 -52.44
CA ASN A 67 47.13 21.52 -51.30
C ASN A 67 46.83 23.04 -51.26
N ASN A 68 46.52 23.64 -52.42
CA ASN A 68 46.03 25.02 -52.53
C ASN A 68 47.02 26.09 -52.04
N GLN A 69 48.33 25.81 -52.16
CA GLN A 69 49.44 26.73 -51.90
C GLN A 69 49.72 27.61 -53.12
N SER A 70 50.30 28.80 -52.90
CA SER A 70 50.70 29.71 -53.99
C SER A 70 52.21 29.71 -54.19
N CYS A 71 52.65 29.97 -55.43
CA CYS A 71 54.05 29.98 -55.81
C CYS A 71 54.64 31.38 -55.60
N ILE A 72 55.36 31.56 -54.49
CA ILE A 72 55.94 32.84 -54.09
C ILE A 72 57.46 32.71 -54.09
N ASP A 73 58.14 33.56 -54.87
CA ASP A 73 59.60 33.55 -55.06
C ASP A 73 60.18 32.17 -55.45
N GLY A 74 59.39 31.38 -56.20
CA GLY A 74 59.78 30.07 -56.70
C GLY A 74 59.60 28.92 -55.70
N ILE A 75 58.90 29.15 -54.58
CA ILE A 75 58.63 28.18 -53.51
C ILE A 75 57.13 28.15 -53.18
N CYS A 76 56.56 26.97 -52.97
CA CYS A 76 55.17 26.80 -52.56
C CYS A 76 54.98 27.15 -51.07
N ARG A 77 54.12 28.14 -50.75
CA ARG A 77 53.82 28.58 -49.37
C ARG A 77 52.32 28.55 -49.06
N SER A 78 51.96 28.40 -47.78
CA SER A 78 50.57 28.54 -47.28
C SER A 78 50.08 29.99 -47.40
N ALA A 79 48.77 30.17 -47.59
CA ALA A 79 48.24 31.08 -48.59
C ALA A 79 48.13 32.59 -48.24
N CYS A 80 48.45 33.06 -47.02
CA CYS A 80 48.52 34.50 -46.72
C CYS A 80 49.08 34.80 -45.32
N ASP A 81 49.71 35.98 -45.15
CA ASP A 81 50.09 36.55 -43.83
C ASP A 81 49.28 37.82 -43.52
N SER A 82 48.64 38.42 -44.53
CA SER A 82 47.73 39.56 -44.40
C SER A 82 46.67 39.54 -45.51
N SER A 83 45.56 40.26 -45.32
CA SER A 83 44.51 40.42 -46.35
C SER A 83 44.98 41.18 -47.60
N LEU A 84 46.22 41.68 -47.63
CA LEU A 84 46.83 42.22 -48.86
C LEU A 84 47.34 41.12 -49.80
N ASP A 85 47.63 39.94 -49.26
CA ASP A 85 48.23 38.82 -49.99
C ASP A 85 47.19 37.98 -50.75
N CYS A 86 45.90 38.18 -50.44
CA CYS A 86 44.79 37.47 -51.04
C CYS A 86 44.26 38.25 -52.26
N ILE A 87 44.65 37.88 -53.48
CA ILE A 87 44.09 38.46 -54.73
C ILE A 87 43.54 37.36 -55.64
N ALA A 88 42.25 37.40 -55.95
CA ALA A 88 41.59 36.46 -56.85
C ALA A 88 42.01 36.67 -58.32
N LYS A 89 41.87 35.66 -59.19
CA LYS A 89 42.23 35.68 -60.63
C LYS A 89 41.60 36.83 -61.46
N ASN A 90 40.59 37.52 -60.91
CA ASN A 90 39.89 38.67 -61.47
C ASN A 90 40.26 40.02 -60.81
N GLY A 91 41.32 40.06 -60.00
CA GLY A 91 41.87 41.29 -59.40
C GLY A 91 41.11 41.80 -58.17
N LYS A 92 40.23 40.99 -57.56
CA LYS A 92 39.53 41.34 -56.31
C LYS A 92 40.32 40.86 -55.08
N GLN A 93 40.42 41.74 -54.09
CA GLN A 93 41.12 41.49 -52.83
C GLN A 93 40.26 40.64 -51.88
N GLY A 94 40.83 39.58 -51.30
CA GLY A 94 40.23 38.68 -50.32
C GLY A 94 40.74 38.95 -48.90
N ILE A 95 40.24 38.21 -47.92
CA ILE A 95 40.59 38.38 -46.51
C ILE A 95 41.41 37.16 -46.05
N CYS A 96 42.48 37.40 -45.28
CA CYS A 96 43.31 36.35 -44.68
C CYS A 96 42.87 36.04 -43.25
N LEU A 97 42.48 34.80 -42.98
CA LEU A 97 42.18 34.28 -41.64
C LEU A 97 42.83 32.90 -41.49
N ASP A 98 43.58 32.67 -40.41
CA ASP A 98 44.35 31.44 -40.12
C ASP A 98 45.16 30.90 -41.32
N ASN A 99 45.97 31.78 -41.92
CA ASN A 99 46.83 31.49 -43.08
C ASN A 99 46.08 30.96 -44.32
N ARG A 100 44.79 31.26 -44.45
CA ARG A 100 43.93 30.91 -45.60
C ARG A 100 43.21 32.14 -46.16
N CYS A 101 43.19 32.24 -47.50
CA CYS A 101 42.52 33.33 -48.21
C CYS A 101 41.06 33.00 -48.54
N TYR A 102 40.15 33.91 -48.21
CA TYR A 102 38.72 33.84 -48.51
C TYR A 102 38.33 34.88 -49.57
N PHE A 103 37.55 34.47 -50.58
CA PHE A 103 37.18 35.31 -51.74
C PHE A 103 35.66 35.31 -51.95
N SER A 104 35.10 36.46 -52.38
CA SER A 104 33.66 36.78 -52.34
C SER A 104 32.71 35.83 -53.12
N LYS A 105 32.45 34.66 -52.54
CA LYS A 105 31.28 33.80 -52.79
C LYS A 105 30.73 33.10 -51.52
N ASP A 106 31.41 33.17 -50.38
CA ASP A 106 30.91 32.63 -49.10
C ASP A 106 30.19 33.72 -48.28
N PRO A 107 29.12 33.42 -47.50
CA PRO A 107 28.35 34.41 -46.74
C PRO A 107 29.00 34.90 -45.43
N GLY A 108 30.20 34.42 -45.08
CA GLY A 108 30.96 34.84 -43.90
C GLY A 108 31.60 33.65 -43.19
N TYR A 109 32.30 33.92 -42.09
CA TYR A 109 32.86 32.90 -41.19
C TYR A 109 31.90 32.68 -40.03
N VAL A 110 31.49 31.43 -39.81
CA VAL A 110 30.60 31.03 -38.71
C VAL A 110 31.41 30.17 -37.75
N ASP A 111 31.25 30.44 -36.45
CA ASP A 111 31.96 29.79 -35.36
C ASP A 111 30.94 29.52 -34.24
N ALA A 112 30.72 28.24 -33.95
CA ALA A 112 29.79 27.77 -32.93
C ALA A 112 30.40 27.73 -31.51
N GLY A 113 31.67 28.14 -31.35
CA GLY A 113 32.41 28.06 -30.10
C GLY A 113 33.09 26.71 -29.88
N GLU A 114 33.84 26.59 -28.77
CA GLU A 114 34.52 25.35 -28.39
C GLU A 114 33.52 24.33 -27.79
N ASP A 115 33.83 23.04 -27.95
CA ASP A 115 33.08 21.95 -27.32
C ASP A 115 33.04 22.09 -25.79
N LEU A 116 31.90 21.75 -25.18
CA LEU A 116 31.65 21.91 -23.75
C LEU A 116 31.46 20.57 -23.04
N THR A 117 31.81 20.53 -21.76
CA THR A 117 31.45 19.45 -20.83
C THR A 117 30.84 20.09 -19.59
N VAL A 118 29.61 19.70 -19.26
CA VAL A 118 28.79 20.33 -18.22
C VAL A 118 28.09 19.27 -17.39
N ASP A 119 27.78 19.59 -16.14
CA ASP A 119 26.97 18.71 -15.29
C ASP A 119 25.48 18.84 -15.66
N GLU A 120 24.70 17.78 -15.45
CA GLU A 120 23.24 17.87 -15.64
C GLU A 120 22.60 18.95 -14.74
N GLY A 121 21.60 19.66 -15.26
CA GLY A 121 20.96 20.77 -14.56
C GLY A 121 21.72 22.10 -14.57
N GLU A 122 22.96 22.15 -15.08
CA GLU A 122 23.75 23.38 -15.25
C GLU A 122 23.16 24.28 -16.35
N GLU A 123 23.27 25.61 -16.20
CA GLU A 123 22.91 26.55 -17.27
C GLU A 123 24.05 26.67 -18.28
N VAL A 124 23.77 26.34 -19.55
CA VAL A 124 24.74 26.32 -20.65
C VAL A 124 24.48 27.48 -21.59
N VAL A 125 25.54 28.22 -21.95
CA VAL A 125 25.48 29.33 -22.90
C VAL A 125 26.25 28.96 -24.17
N LEU A 126 25.55 28.84 -25.29
CA LEU A 126 26.13 28.66 -26.62
C LEU A 126 26.44 30.02 -27.21
N ARG A 127 27.71 30.27 -27.55
CA ARG A 127 28.20 31.58 -28.00
C ARG A 127 28.55 31.52 -29.48
N GLY A 128 27.87 32.33 -30.29
CA GLY A 128 28.16 32.50 -31.71
C GLY A 128 28.94 33.79 -32.02
N ASP A 129 29.50 34.42 -30.99
CA ASP A 129 30.04 35.78 -31.01
C ASP A 129 31.33 35.96 -31.82
N ASN A 130 32.06 34.88 -32.06
CA ASN A 130 33.21 34.84 -32.96
C ASN A 130 32.83 34.74 -34.45
N SER A 131 31.54 34.59 -34.78
CA SER A 131 31.06 34.58 -36.17
C SER A 131 31.21 35.98 -36.79
N VAL A 132 31.90 36.07 -37.95
CA VAL A 132 32.21 37.33 -38.62
C VAL A 132 31.36 37.50 -39.90
N PRO A 133 30.44 38.49 -39.94
CA PRO A 133 29.74 38.90 -41.15
C PRO A 133 30.70 39.47 -42.18
N ILE A 134 30.57 39.10 -43.46
CA ILE A 134 31.25 39.83 -44.55
C ILE A 134 30.34 40.83 -45.28
N TYR A 135 29.05 40.89 -44.93
CA TYR A 135 28.07 41.85 -45.45
C TYR A 135 27.38 42.59 -44.31
N GLU A 136 27.01 43.86 -44.53
CA GLU A 136 26.16 44.65 -43.62
C GLU A 136 24.68 44.16 -43.57
N ASN A 137 24.33 43.09 -44.30
CA ASN A 137 22.97 42.55 -44.42
C ASN A 137 22.86 41.06 -43.99
N ILE A 138 23.39 40.69 -42.81
CA ILE A 138 22.97 39.42 -42.19
C ILE A 138 21.52 39.54 -41.73
N VAL A 139 20.73 38.49 -41.93
CA VAL A 139 19.30 38.49 -41.58
C VAL A 139 18.98 37.54 -40.42
N SER A 140 19.81 36.52 -40.15
CA SER A 140 19.58 35.64 -38.99
C SER A 140 20.78 34.78 -38.59
N TYR A 141 20.89 34.53 -37.29
CA TYR A 141 21.59 33.37 -36.69
C TYR A 141 20.58 32.28 -36.35
N THR A 142 20.93 31.01 -36.48
CA THR A 142 20.02 29.90 -36.19
C THR A 142 20.78 28.78 -35.51
N TRP A 143 20.38 28.45 -34.29
CA TRP A 143 20.86 27.28 -33.57
C TRP A 143 19.87 26.13 -33.74
N GLU A 144 20.39 24.96 -34.11
CA GLU A 144 19.61 23.74 -34.25
C GLU A 144 20.31 22.60 -33.52
N LEU A 145 19.56 21.85 -32.71
CA LEU A 145 20.02 20.58 -32.18
C LEU A 145 19.88 19.51 -33.27
N THR A 146 20.98 18.87 -33.64
CA THR A 146 21.07 18.02 -34.84
C THR A 146 20.94 16.52 -34.56
N ASN A 147 21.05 16.10 -33.30
CA ASN A 147 20.82 14.72 -32.89
C ASN A 147 19.49 14.55 -32.16
N SER A 148 18.89 13.36 -32.30
CA SER A 148 17.73 12.96 -31.52
C SER A 148 18.15 12.67 -30.08
N ILE A 149 17.45 13.27 -29.12
CA ILE A 149 17.67 13.06 -27.68
C ILE A 149 16.90 11.81 -27.21
N PRO A 150 17.36 11.08 -26.17
CA PRO A 150 16.56 10.06 -25.49
C PRO A 150 15.15 10.53 -25.11
N LYS A 151 14.21 9.58 -25.09
CA LYS A 151 12.78 9.82 -24.83
C LYS A 151 12.59 10.41 -23.42
N GLY A 152 11.92 11.56 -23.31
CA GLY A 152 11.67 12.24 -22.03
C GLY A 152 12.53 13.49 -21.79
N VAL A 153 13.53 13.74 -22.63
CA VAL A 153 14.40 14.92 -22.52
C VAL A 153 13.97 16.02 -23.49
N THR A 154 13.72 17.23 -22.97
CA THR A 154 13.46 18.44 -23.76
C THR A 154 14.59 19.44 -23.58
N VAL A 155 15.18 19.90 -24.69
CA VAL A 155 16.17 20.98 -24.70
C VAL A 155 15.51 22.18 -25.35
N ASP A 156 15.04 23.12 -24.53
CA ASP A 156 14.48 24.38 -24.99
C ASP A 156 15.60 25.43 -25.04
N LEU A 157 15.93 25.87 -26.26
CA LEU A 157 16.88 26.95 -26.47
C LEU A 157 16.15 28.28 -26.26
N PHE A 158 16.51 29.01 -25.20
CA PHE A 158 15.98 30.35 -24.93
C PHE A 158 17.00 31.41 -25.37
N GLU A 159 16.51 32.53 -25.91
CA GLU A 159 17.37 33.62 -26.36
C GLU A 159 18.08 34.28 -25.17
N ALA A 160 19.41 34.36 -25.21
CA ALA A 160 20.15 35.15 -24.24
C ALA A 160 19.71 36.62 -24.39
N ALA A 161 19.11 37.19 -23.36
CA ALA A 161 18.63 38.58 -23.39
C ALA A 161 19.78 39.57 -23.56
N ILE A 162 20.12 39.89 -24.81
CA ILE A 162 20.93 41.05 -25.16
C ILE A 162 19.95 42.19 -25.46
N LYS A 163 20.04 43.28 -24.70
CA LYS A 163 19.37 44.55 -25.04
C LYS A 163 19.88 45.04 -26.39
N ALA A 164 19.18 44.71 -27.48
CA ALA A 164 19.22 45.47 -28.72
C ALA A 164 17.97 45.17 -29.55
N ASP A 165 17.24 46.24 -29.81
CA ASP A 165 16.12 46.37 -30.74
C ASP A 165 16.48 45.82 -32.14
N THR A 166 15.47 45.32 -32.86
CA THR A 166 15.47 44.68 -34.20
C THR A 166 15.54 43.14 -34.23
N ILE A 167 14.54 42.54 -34.88
CA ILE A 167 14.40 41.12 -35.21
C ILE A 167 15.68 40.57 -35.85
N GLN A 168 16.52 39.95 -35.03
CA GLN A 168 17.60 39.04 -35.39
C GLN A 168 17.58 37.95 -34.31
N LYS A 169 17.35 36.70 -34.70
CA LYS A 169 17.55 35.55 -33.81
C LYS A 169 18.89 35.72 -33.09
N SER A 170 18.88 35.60 -31.77
CA SER A 170 20.05 35.91 -30.95
C SER A 170 21.26 35.10 -31.41
N ARG A 171 22.40 35.79 -31.52
CA ARG A 171 23.71 35.20 -31.82
C ARG A 171 24.12 34.17 -30.76
N ASP A 172 23.73 34.43 -29.51
CA ASP A 172 24.02 33.59 -28.36
C ASP A 172 22.70 33.03 -27.80
N VAL A 173 22.66 31.73 -27.51
CA VAL A 173 21.47 31.05 -26.96
C VAL A 173 21.82 30.30 -25.69
N GLN A 174 20.84 30.06 -24.84
CA GLN A 174 21.03 29.36 -23.58
C GLN A 174 20.08 28.18 -23.48
N PHE A 175 20.51 27.13 -22.81
CA PHE A 175 19.64 26.04 -22.37
C PHE A 175 20.09 25.54 -21.02
N LYS A 176 19.18 24.91 -20.29
CA LYS A 176 19.52 24.15 -19.09
C LYS A 176 19.90 22.73 -19.50
N ALA A 177 21.07 22.27 -19.09
CA ALA A 177 21.53 20.92 -19.36
C ALA A 177 20.47 19.91 -18.85
N PRO A 178 19.97 19.01 -19.71
CA PRO A 178 18.90 18.09 -19.31
C PRO A 178 19.37 17.08 -18.27
N LYS A 179 18.43 16.53 -17.49
CA LYS A 179 18.69 15.36 -16.65
C LYS A 179 18.99 14.15 -17.55
N VAL A 180 20.06 13.40 -17.26
CA VAL A 180 20.53 12.29 -18.12
C VAL A 180 20.92 11.07 -17.29
N VAL A 181 20.46 9.88 -17.70
CA VAL A 181 20.73 8.60 -16.98
C VAL A 181 22.13 8.02 -17.27
N THR A 182 22.79 8.53 -18.30
CA THR A 182 24.19 8.26 -18.64
C THR A 182 24.77 9.49 -19.32
N ASP A 183 26.09 9.67 -19.28
CA ASP A 183 26.75 10.75 -20.03
C ASP A 183 26.22 10.82 -21.47
N THR A 184 25.73 11.98 -21.86
CA THR A 184 24.99 12.17 -23.12
C THR A 184 25.58 13.35 -23.88
N THR A 185 25.87 13.14 -25.16
CA THR A 185 26.39 14.19 -26.04
C THR A 185 25.27 14.82 -26.87
N LEU A 186 25.17 16.15 -26.84
CA LEU A 186 24.28 16.97 -27.65
C LEU A 186 25.08 17.64 -28.77
N PHE A 187 24.55 17.65 -30.01
CA PHE A 187 25.21 18.26 -31.16
C PHE A 187 24.46 19.49 -31.65
N PHE A 188 25.04 20.67 -31.45
CA PHE A 188 24.45 21.93 -31.87
C PHE A 188 25.07 22.43 -33.17
N LYS A 189 24.22 22.98 -34.05
CA LYS A 189 24.61 23.59 -35.31
C LYS A 189 24.20 25.05 -35.34
N LEU A 190 25.17 25.95 -35.43
CA LEU A 190 24.96 27.36 -35.70
C LEU A 190 24.93 27.59 -37.21
N THR A 191 23.90 28.23 -37.73
CA THR A 191 23.77 28.62 -39.14
C THR A 191 23.53 30.13 -39.24
N MET A 192 24.33 30.80 -40.06
CA MET A 192 24.23 32.23 -40.36
C MET A 192 23.74 32.41 -41.79
N ALA A 193 22.69 33.20 -42.00
CA ALA A 193 22.09 33.42 -43.31
C ALA A 193 21.94 34.90 -43.69
N ASP A 194 22.14 35.20 -44.98
CA ASP A 194 21.97 36.54 -45.55
C ASP A 194 20.55 36.79 -46.09
N ASP A 195 20.27 38.04 -46.49
CA ASP A 195 18.99 38.49 -47.07
C ASP A 195 18.60 37.83 -48.41
N LYS A 196 19.48 37.02 -48.98
CA LYS A 196 19.31 36.32 -50.26
C LYS A 196 19.23 34.80 -50.09
N GLY A 197 19.25 34.31 -48.86
CA GLY A 197 19.15 32.89 -48.53
C GLY A 197 20.45 32.09 -48.69
N ASN A 198 21.61 32.75 -48.80
CA ASN A 198 22.89 32.04 -48.67
C ASN A 198 23.16 31.79 -47.18
N ALA A 199 23.56 30.57 -46.83
CA ALA A 199 23.82 30.17 -45.45
C ALA A 199 25.15 29.43 -45.31
N THR A 200 25.88 29.73 -44.23
CA THR A 200 27.05 28.97 -43.74
C THR A 200 26.74 28.46 -42.34
N SER A 201 27.32 27.33 -41.95
CA SER A 201 27.11 26.75 -40.62
C SER A 201 28.37 26.18 -40.02
N ASP A 202 28.39 26.11 -38.70
CA ASP A 202 29.39 25.42 -37.89
C ASP A 202 28.70 24.57 -36.80
N THR A 203 29.41 23.58 -36.24
CA THR A 203 28.87 22.63 -35.27
C THR A 203 29.75 22.50 -34.04
N MET A 204 29.14 22.28 -32.88
CA MET A 204 29.83 22.05 -31.61
C MET A 204 29.15 20.95 -30.79
N GLU A 205 29.92 20.33 -29.89
CA GLU A 205 29.49 19.24 -29.01
C GLU A 205 29.32 19.73 -27.58
N VAL A 206 28.24 19.32 -26.92
CA VAL A 206 28.06 19.49 -25.46
C VAL A 206 27.88 18.14 -24.81
N VAL A 207 28.84 17.74 -23.99
CA VAL A 207 28.77 16.51 -23.18
C VAL A 207 28.12 16.85 -21.83
N VAL A 208 26.94 16.32 -21.60
CA VAL A 208 26.24 16.39 -20.30
C VAL A 208 26.64 15.19 -19.48
N VAL A 209 27.32 15.43 -18.35
CA VAL A 209 27.78 14.39 -17.43
C VAL A 209 26.68 14.08 -16.43
N ASN A 210 26.43 12.78 -16.23
CA ASN A 210 25.46 12.30 -15.25
C ASN A 210 26.08 12.31 -13.84
N THR A 211 25.79 13.34 -13.03
CA THR A 211 26.45 13.56 -11.74
C THR A 211 25.50 13.70 -10.55
N ILE A 212 24.18 13.81 -10.77
CA ILE A 212 23.18 13.86 -9.71
C ILE A 212 22.64 12.44 -9.49
N ASN A 213 22.78 11.93 -8.27
CA ASN A 213 22.12 10.70 -7.83
C ASN A 213 21.09 11.07 -6.76
N GLU A 214 19.80 10.90 -7.06
CA GLU A 214 18.75 11.00 -6.06
C GLU A 214 18.47 9.60 -5.52
N ALA A 215 18.36 9.43 -4.20
CA ALA A 215 18.14 8.10 -3.63
C ALA A 215 16.72 7.61 -3.98
N PRO A 216 16.53 6.30 -4.18
CA PRO A 216 15.21 5.74 -4.48
C PRO A 216 14.23 5.92 -3.31
N ILE A 217 12.94 5.77 -3.57
CA ILE A 217 11.88 5.77 -2.56
C ILE A 217 11.35 4.33 -2.43
N ALA A 218 11.59 3.71 -1.27
CA ALA A 218 11.14 2.35 -0.97
C ALA A 218 9.66 2.36 -0.55
N ILE A 219 8.82 1.61 -1.29
CA ILE A 219 7.40 1.43 -0.97
C ILE A 219 7.14 -0.07 -0.90
N VAL A 220 6.62 -0.55 0.23
CA VAL A 220 6.32 -1.98 0.44
C VAL A 220 4.93 -2.20 1.01
N GLN A 221 4.29 -3.28 0.56
CA GLN A 221 3.03 -3.79 1.10
C GLN A 221 3.11 -5.29 1.33
N ALA A 222 2.35 -5.80 2.30
CA ALA A 222 2.15 -7.22 2.52
C ALA A 222 0.75 -7.62 2.03
N SER A 223 0.61 -8.82 1.47
CA SER A 223 -0.69 -9.35 1.01
C SER A 223 -1.72 -9.49 2.14
N THR A 224 -1.26 -9.60 3.38
CA THR A 224 -2.08 -9.63 4.59
C THR A 224 -1.29 -9.08 5.79
N ALA A 225 -1.99 -8.48 6.75
CA ALA A 225 -1.40 -8.04 8.01
C ALA A 225 -1.31 -9.18 9.05
N LYS A 226 -1.98 -10.31 8.81
CA LYS A 226 -2.00 -11.50 9.68
C LYS A 226 -1.97 -12.78 8.86
N ALA A 227 -1.24 -13.79 9.31
CA ALA A 227 -1.16 -15.08 8.63
C ALA A 227 -1.13 -16.23 9.63
N LYS A 228 -1.86 -17.30 9.33
CA LYS A 228 -1.81 -18.57 10.06
C LYS A 228 -0.71 -19.45 9.51
N ALA A 229 -0.20 -20.36 10.34
CA ALA A 229 0.83 -21.29 9.90
C ALA A 229 0.41 -22.06 8.64
N GLY A 230 1.31 -22.09 7.64
CA GLY A 230 1.07 -22.68 6.32
C GLY A 230 0.48 -21.74 5.27
N GLU A 231 0.02 -20.54 5.64
CA GLU A 231 -0.45 -19.53 4.67
C GLU A 231 0.74 -18.84 3.99
N VAL A 232 0.61 -18.54 2.70
CA VAL A 232 1.64 -17.82 1.93
C VAL A 232 1.41 -16.32 2.06
N VAL A 233 2.46 -15.61 2.48
CA VAL A 233 2.48 -14.15 2.57
C VAL A 233 3.38 -13.61 1.47
N VAL A 234 2.85 -12.70 0.66
CA VAL A 234 3.59 -12.02 -0.41
C VAL A 234 3.93 -10.62 0.08
N LEU A 235 5.21 -10.25 -0.03
CA LEU A 235 5.71 -8.90 0.20
C LEU A 235 6.04 -8.28 -1.16
N ASP A 236 5.43 -7.14 -1.44
CA ASP A 236 5.50 -6.47 -2.73
C ASP A 236 6.08 -5.07 -2.55
N ALA A 237 7.27 -4.86 -3.11
CA ALA A 237 7.93 -3.56 -3.18
C ALA A 237 8.04 -3.03 -4.62
N SER A 238 7.28 -3.60 -5.57
CA SER A 238 7.34 -3.24 -7.00
C SER A 238 6.86 -1.83 -7.32
N THR A 239 6.20 -1.16 -6.37
CA THR A 239 5.81 0.25 -6.48
C THR A 239 6.88 1.21 -5.98
N SER A 240 8.05 0.73 -5.58
CA SER A 240 9.19 1.59 -5.26
C SER A 240 9.62 2.36 -6.51
N THR A 241 9.96 3.63 -6.33
CA THR A 241 10.21 4.56 -7.44
C THR A 241 11.55 5.26 -7.28
N ASP A 242 12.10 5.71 -8.40
CA ASP A 242 13.29 6.52 -8.45
C ASP A 242 13.05 7.65 -9.45
N GLU A 243 13.29 8.89 -9.06
CA GLU A 243 12.98 10.07 -9.89
C GLU A 243 13.84 10.14 -11.17
N ASN A 244 14.95 9.42 -11.21
CA ASN A 244 15.86 9.35 -12.34
C ASN A 244 15.61 8.11 -13.23
N GLU A 245 14.58 7.32 -12.94
CA GLU A 245 14.21 6.06 -13.64
C GLU A 245 15.37 5.03 -13.68
N GLU A 246 16.21 5.02 -12.65
CA GLU A 246 17.37 4.15 -12.58
C GLU A 246 17.00 2.71 -12.23
N THR A 247 17.89 1.75 -12.56
CA THR A 247 17.60 0.34 -12.30
C THR A 247 17.72 0.04 -10.81
N LEU A 248 16.61 -0.39 -10.20
CA LEU A 248 16.53 -0.70 -8.78
C LEU A 248 16.90 -2.14 -8.47
N SER A 249 17.52 -2.33 -7.30
CA SER A 249 17.85 -3.64 -6.73
C SER A 249 17.29 -3.77 -5.33
N TYR A 250 16.80 -4.97 -4.99
CA TYR A 250 16.03 -5.21 -3.78
C TYR A 250 16.72 -6.25 -2.90
N SER A 251 16.77 -5.98 -1.59
CA SER A 251 17.19 -6.94 -0.58
C SER A 251 16.24 -6.91 0.61
N TRP A 252 16.00 -8.08 1.21
CA TRP A 252 14.96 -8.28 2.20
C TRP A 252 15.54 -8.90 3.48
N SER A 253 15.03 -8.45 4.63
CA SER A 253 15.32 -9.03 5.94
C SER A 253 14.07 -8.96 6.81
N CYS A 254 13.76 -10.04 7.54
CA CYS A 254 12.66 -10.04 8.51
C CYS A 254 13.16 -10.38 9.91
N GLU A 255 12.66 -9.67 10.92
CA GLU A 255 12.99 -9.86 12.32
C GLU A 255 11.71 -10.01 13.18
N PRO A 256 11.70 -10.85 14.24
CA PRO A 256 12.79 -11.73 14.64
C PRO A 256 12.99 -12.88 13.65
N SER A 257 14.21 -13.43 13.57
CA SER A 257 14.46 -14.67 12.83
C SER A 257 13.67 -15.84 13.44
N ILE A 258 12.76 -16.44 12.65
CA ILE A 258 11.94 -17.60 13.04
C ILE A 258 12.49 -18.85 12.35
N ASP A 259 12.62 -19.95 13.09
CA ASP A 259 13.11 -21.22 12.54
C ASP A 259 12.11 -21.78 11.52
N GLY A 260 12.60 -22.16 10.33
CA GLY A 260 11.77 -22.60 9.21
C GLY A 260 11.14 -21.49 8.34
N LEU A 261 11.38 -20.22 8.64
CA LEU A 261 11.00 -19.10 7.76
C LEU A 261 12.01 -18.95 6.62
N GLU A 262 11.59 -19.27 5.39
CA GLU A 262 12.39 -19.08 4.17
C GLU A 262 11.73 -18.04 3.25
N ILE A 263 12.47 -16.98 2.92
CA ILE A 263 12.02 -15.94 1.98
C ILE A 263 12.45 -16.35 0.57
N VAL A 264 11.47 -16.50 -0.33
CA VAL A 264 11.64 -16.94 -1.71
C VAL A 264 11.35 -15.78 -2.66
N LYS A 265 12.18 -15.60 -3.69
CA LYS A 265 11.93 -14.59 -4.73
C LYS A 265 10.79 -15.02 -5.64
N VAL A 266 9.82 -14.14 -5.84
CA VAL A 266 8.69 -14.33 -6.77
C VAL A 266 8.94 -13.57 -8.07
N ALA A 267 9.54 -12.39 -7.99
CA ALA A 267 9.99 -11.63 -9.16
C ALA A 267 11.51 -11.80 -9.38
N GLU A 268 11.94 -11.86 -10.66
CA GLU A 268 13.36 -12.04 -11.00
C GLU A 268 14.26 -10.90 -10.50
N ASP A 269 13.73 -9.67 -10.46
CA ASP A 269 14.39 -8.47 -9.94
C ASP A 269 14.46 -8.44 -8.39
N GLY A 270 13.70 -9.30 -7.71
CA GLY A 270 13.58 -9.33 -6.25
C GLY A 270 12.62 -8.28 -5.67
N SER A 271 11.87 -7.55 -6.50
CA SER A 271 10.87 -6.56 -6.07
C SER A 271 9.69 -7.20 -5.34
N LYS A 272 9.45 -8.50 -5.57
CA LYS A 272 8.47 -9.31 -4.86
C LYS A 272 9.10 -10.57 -4.29
N VAL A 273 8.83 -10.82 -3.02
CA VAL A 273 9.21 -12.04 -2.31
C VAL A 273 8.00 -12.64 -1.62
N GLU A 274 8.06 -13.92 -1.30
CA GLU A 274 7.04 -14.60 -0.52
C GLU A 274 7.69 -15.47 0.55
N PHE A 275 6.94 -15.76 1.60
CA PHE A 275 7.29 -16.80 2.57
C PHE A 275 6.02 -17.53 2.98
N THR A 276 6.18 -18.78 3.40
CA THR A 276 5.12 -19.53 4.07
C THR A 276 5.20 -19.26 5.56
N ALA A 277 4.11 -18.78 6.16
CA ALA A 277 4.04 -18.49 7.59
C ALA A 277 4.42 -19.74 8.40
N PRO A 278 5.47 -19.67 9.24
CA PRO A 278 5.98 -20.82 9.97
C PRO A 278 5.07 -21.16 11.15
N GLU A 279 5.25 -22.37 11.68
CA GLU A 279 4.57 -22.83 12.87
C GLU A 279 5.20 -22.19 14.12
N THR A 280 4.43 -21.35 14.84
CA THR A 280 4.88 -20.71 16.09
C THR A 280 4.01 -21.13 17.27
N SER A 281 4.61 -21.19 18.47
CA SER A 281 3.91 -21.55 19.71
C SER A 281 3.06 -20.41 20.29
N GLU A 282 3.42 -19.17 19.97
CA GLU A 282 2.77 -17.93 20.38
C GLU A 282 2.69 -16.98 19.18
N ASP A 283 1.87 -15.93 19.29
CA ASP A 283 1.78 -14.90 18.27
C ASP A 283 3.12 -14.17 18.14
N VAL A 284 3.67 -14.12 16.92
CA VAL A 284 4.92 -13.43 16.63
C VAL A 284 4.66 -12.30 15.64
N LEU A 285 4.96 -11.06 16.03
CA LEU A 285 4.96 -9.94 15.11
C LEU A 285 6.28 -9.95 14.32
N LEU A 286 6.20 -10.27 13.04
CA LEU A 286 7.33 -10.29 12.12
C LEU A 286 7.42 -8.94 11.41
N GLU A 287 8.54 -8.23 11.55
CA GLU A 287 8.83 -6.99 10.84
C GLU A 287 9.78 -7.27 9.68
N CYS A 288 9.30 -7.08 8.45
CA CYS A 288 10.05 -7.30 7.23
C CYS A 288 10.46 -5.97 6.60
N THR A 289 11.75 -5.73 6.51
CA THR A 289 12.36 -4.56 5.90
C THR A 289 12.84 -4.88 4.48
N VAL A 290 12.42 -4.09 3.51
CA VAL A 290 13.03 -4.03 2.18
C VAL A 290 14.06 -2.90 2.15
N THR A 291 15.19 -3.17 1.54
CA THR A 291 16.20 -2.17 1.16
C THR A 291 16.25 -2.09 -0.35
N VAL A 292 15.94 -0.92 -0.88
CA VAL A 292 15.94 -0.60 -2.31
C VAL A 292 17.18 0.22 -2.59
N ASN A 293 18.01 -0.22 -3.53
CA ASN A 293 19.23 0.49 -3.93
C ASN A 293 19.17 0.81 -5.41
N ASP A 294 19.60 2.02 -5.78
CA ASP A 294 19.89 2.37 -7.16
C ASP A 294 21.26 1.82 -7.59
N ASN A 295 21.62 2.01 -8.87
CA ASN A 295 22.87 1.51 -9.44
C ASN A 295 24.09 2.45 -9.23
N LYS A 296 23.89 3.60 -8.59
CA LYS A 296 24.88 4.64 -8.29
C LYS A 296 25.20 4.78 -6.80
N GLY A 297 24.52 4.01 -5.95
CA GLY A 297 24.79 3.87 -4.52
C GLY A 297 23.82 4.61 -3.59
N GLY A 298 22.69 5.15 -4.09
CA GLY A 298 21.60 5.60 -3.24
C GLY A 298 20.78 4.41 -2.73
N GLU A 299 20.28 4.56 -1.51
CA GLU A 299 19.62 3.49 -0.75
C GLU A 299 18.46 4.10 0.04
N ASP A 300 17.32 3.41 0.04
CA ASP A 300 16.20 3.68 0.94
C ASP A 300 15.60 2.38 1.50
N LYS A 301 14.97 2.48 2.67
CA LYS A 301 14.46 1.33 3.43
C LYS A 301 13.05 1.57 3.89
N GLN A 302 12.23 0.53 3.80
CA GLN A 302 10.89 0.54 4.34
C GLN A 302 10.52 -0.80 4.98
N SER A 303 9.81 -0.75 6.09
CA SER A 303 9.33 -1.93 6.83
C SER A 303 7.83 -2.14 6.67
N VAL A 304 7.42 -3.41 6.71
CA VAL A 304 6.03 -3.84 6.87
C VAL A 304 5.96 -4.92 7.95
N SER A 305 4.90 -4.90 8.76
CA SER A 305 4.70 -5.87 9.84
C SER A 305 3.61 -6.89 9.49
N VAL A 306 3.86 -8.16 9.79
CA VAL A 306 2.92 -9.28 9.62
C VAL A 306 2.83 -10.04 10.93
N LEU A 307 1.63 -10.19 11.49
CA LEU A 307 1.41 -11.00 12.69
C LEU A 307 1.25 -12.48 12.29
N ILE A 308 2.19 -13.32 12.69
CA ILE A 308 2.08 -14.77 12.56
C ILE A 308 1.32 -15.29 13.78
N GLU A 309 0.12 -15.81 13.54
CA GLU A 309 -0.75 -16.32 14.60
C GLU A 309 -0.21 -17.66 15.12
N GLY A 310 0.11 -17.70 16.42
CA GLY A 310 0.59 -18.91 17.07
C GLY A 310 -0.55 -19.91 17.27
N LYS A 311 -0.22 -21.20 17.28
CA LYS A 311 -1.21 -22.27 17.46
C LYS A 311 -1.89 -22.30 18.85
N GLY A 312 -1.46 -21.47 19.79
CA GLY A 312 -2.03 -21.38 21.13
C GLY A 312 -1.84 -22.68 21.93
N GLY A 313 -0.64 -22.91 22.46
CA GLY A 313 -0.39 -24.04 23.37
C GLY A 313 -1.00 -23.82 24.77
N CYS A 314 -1.36 -24.91 25.48
CA CYS A 314 -1.77 -24.81 26.89
C CYS A 314 -0.62 -24.27 27.74
N THR A 315 -0.87 -23.19 28.47
CA THR A 315 0.01 -22.76 29.58
C THR A 315 -0.09 -23.72 30.78
N PRO A 316 0.85 -23.73 31.74
CA PRO A 316 0.74 -24.54 32.97
C PRO A 316 -0.57 -24.32 33.75
N ASP A 317 -1.19 -23.15 33.61
CA ASP A 317 -2.50 -22.83 34.21
C ASP A 317 -3.69 -23.45 33.46
N GLN A 318 -3.50 -23.96 32.24
CA GLN A 318 -4.56 -24.56 31.40
C GLN A 318 -4.62 -26.09 31.46
N ILE A 319 -3.64 -26.77 32.06
CA ILE A 319 -3.71 -28.23 32.29
C ILE A 319 -4.93 -28.58 33.17
N ALA A 320 -5.25 -27.74 34.16
CA ALA A 320 -6.41 -27.92 35.02
C ALA A 320 -7.77 -27.57 34.36
N LYS A 321 -7.76 -27.02 33.14
CA LYS A 321 -8.96 -26.71 32.34
C LYS A 321 -9.16 -27.67 31.16
N CYS A 322 -8.21 -28.57 30.95
CA CYS A 322 -8.27 -29.61 29.93
C CYS A 322 -8.94 -30.90 30.45
N ASP A 323 -9.37 -30.92 31.70
CA ASP A 323 -10.16 -32.00 32.29
C ASP A 323 -11.62 -31.84 31.85
N ASP A 324 -12.15 -32.77 31.04
CA ASP A 324 -13.56 -32.80 30.63
C ASP A 324 -14.47 -33.43 31.69
N ALA A 325 -13.92 -33.76 32.85
CA ALA A 325 -14.55 -34.48 33.96
C ALA A 325 -15.13 -35.84 33.55
N ASN A 326 -14.74 -36.40 32.40
CA ASN A 326 -15.16 -37.72 31.97
C ASN A 326 -14.17 -38.77 32.48
N PRO A 327 -14.57 -39.65 33.41
CA PRO A 327 -13.69 -40.68 33.94
C PRO A 327 -13.31 -41.75 32.91
N CYS A 328 -13.85 -41.72 31.67
CA CYS A 328 -13.55 -42.66 30.59
C CYS A 328 -12.68 -42.11 29.46
N THR A 329 -12.11 -40.93 29.66
CA THR A 329 -11.09 -40.34 28.79
C THR A 329 -9.77 -40.20 29.53
N VAL A 330 -8.68 -40.13 28.79
CA VAL A 330 -7.39 -39.59 29.23
C VAL A 330 -7.24 -38.23 28.59
N ASP A 331 -7.20 -37.22 29.43
CA ASP A 331 -7.00 -35.85 29.01
C ASP A 331 -5.51 -35.60 28.85
N THR A 332 -5.10 -35.38 27.60
CA THR A 332 -3.73 -35.01 27.26
C THR A 332 -3.74 -33.58 26.74
N CYS A 333 -2.91 -32.71 27.31
CA CYS A 333 -2.59 -31.46 26.63
C CYS A 333 -1.18 -31.56 26.03
N GLU A 334 -1.13 -31.55 24.69
CA GLU A 334 0.11 -31.49 23.94
C GLU A 334 0.31 -30.10 23.35
N ALA A 335 1.55 -29.60 23.43
CA ALA A 335 1.92 -28.24 23.00
C ALA A 335 1.67 -27.97 21.50
N THR A 336 1.51 -29.02 20.68
CA THR A 336 1.31 -28.95 19.22
C THR A 336 -0.12 -29.22 18.77
N VAL A 337 -0.97 -29.82 19.62
CA VAL A 337 -2.31 -30.32 19.23
C VAL A 337 -3.44 -29.70 20.07
N GLY A 338 -3.13 -29.12 21.23
CA GLY A 338 -4.13 -28.58 22.16
C GLY A 338 -4.62 -29.62 23.15
N CYS A 339 -5.80 -29.40 23.72
CA CYS A 339 -6.44 -30.33 24.66
C CYS A 339 -7.13 -31.47 23.90
N GLY A 340 -6.74 -32.72 24.17
CA GLY A 340 -7.29 -33.93 23.56
C GLY A 340 -7.80 -34.91 24.63
N HIS A 341 -8.91 -35.57 24.32
CA HIS A 341 -9.57 -36.55 25.21
C HIS A 341 -9.62 -37.90 24.50
N GLU A 342 -8.68 -38.78 24.81
CA GLU A 342 -8.66 -40.12 24.19
C GLU A 342 -9.42 -41.14 25.05
N PRO A 343 -10.28 -41.99 24.47
CA PRO A 343 -10.97 -43.04 25.21
C PRO A 343 -9.99 -43.97 25.91
N LYS A 344 -10.23 -44.26 27.19
CA LYS A 344 -9.46 -45.25 27.94
C LYS A 344 -10.29 -46.47 28.27
N GLU A 345 -9.63 -47.62 28.35
CA GLU A 345 -10.23 -48.83 28.89
C GLU A 345 -9.92 -48.95 30.38
N GLY A 346 -10.91 -49.37 31.16
CA GLY A 346 -10.78 -49.53 32.61
C GLY A 346 -12.09 -49.33 33.35
N GLY A 347 -12.02 -49.47 34.67
CA GLY A 347 -13.16 -49.25 35.55
C GLY A 347 -13.51 -47.77 35.65
N CYS A 348 -14.79 -47.48 35.59
CA CYS A 348 -15.36 -46.16 35.86
C CYS A 348 -16.49 -46.30 36.89
N ASP A 349 -17.14 -45.20 37.23
CA ASP A 349 -18.31 -45.16 38.10
C ASP A 349 -19.31 -44.24 37.39
N ASP A 350 -20.45 -44.79 36.96
CA ASP A 350 -21.50 -44.01 36.31
C ASP A 350 -22.37 -43.23 37.31
N ASN A 351 -21.99 -43.26 38.60
CA ASN A 351 -22.71 -42.75 39.75
C ASN A 351 -24.11 -43.36 39.94
N ASN A 352 -24.39 -44.49 39.29
CA ASN A 352 -25.61 -45.24 39.48
C ASN A 352 -25.34 -46.42 40.41
N ALA A 353 -25.84 -46.34 41.64
CA ALA A 353 -25.61 -47.35 42.67
C ALA A 353 -26.27 -48.72 42.37
N CYS A 354 -27.04 -48.82 41.28
CA CYS A 354 -27.69 -50.04 40.79
C CYS A 354 -26.89 -50.79 39.73
N THR A 355 -25.79 -50.21 39.29
CA THR A 355 -24.82 -50.83 38.40
C THR A 355 -23.50 -50.98 39.14
N ALA A 356 -22.87 -52.13 38.96
CA ALA A 356 -21.58 -52.44 39.53
C ALA A 356 -20.65 -52.92 38.41
N GLU A 357 -19.35 -52.83 38.66
CA GLU A 357 -18.32 -53.22 37.68
C GLU A 357 -18.43 -52.40 36.39
N ASP A 358 -18.68 -51.09 36.51
CA ASP A 358 -18.82 -50.20 35.36
C ASP A 358 -17.50 -50.07 34.62
N GLU A 359 -17.58 -50.12 33.29
CA GLU A 359 -16.42 -50.09 32.42
C GLU A 359 -16.59 -49.03 31.34
N CYS A 360 -15.46 -48.45 30.95
CA CYS A 360 -15.41 -47.53 29.84
C CYS A 360 -15.51 -48.27 28.51
N GLU A 361 -16.58 -48.00 27.75
CA GLU A 361 -16.73 -48.46 26.36
C GLU A 361 -16.89 -47.27 25.44
N ALA A 362 -16.03 -47.18 24.41
CA ALA A 362 -16.07 -46.12 23.39
C ALA A 362 -16.10 -44.67 23.95
N GLY A 363 -15.48 -44.42 25.10
CA GLY A 363 -15.40 -43.09 25.73
C GLY A 363 -16.58 -42.72 26.64
N GLN A 364 -17.49 -43.66 26.89
CA GLN A 364 -18.61 -43.51 27.83
C GLN A 364 -18.49 -44.55 28.96
N CYS A 365 -18.87 -44.16 30.18
CA CYS A 365 -18.98 -45.10 31.30
C CYS A 365 -20.30 -45.88 31.17
N VAL A 366 -20.21 -47.20 31.10
CA VAL A 366 -21.38 -48.07 30.92
C VAL A 366 -21.48 -49.04 32.09
N GLY A 367 -22.60 -49.00 32.81
CA GLY A 367 -22.89 -49.95 33.86
C GLY A 367 -23.21 -51.34 33.30
N LYS A 368 -22.33 -52.32 33.53
CA LYS A 368 -22.41 -53.64 32.90
C LYS A 368 -23.18 -54.68 33.69
N LYS A 369 -23.28 -54.53 35.01
CA LYS A 369 -23.87 -55.54 35.89
C LYS A 369 -24.87 -54.91 36.82
N LEU A 370 -26.14 -55.27 36.63
CA LEU A 370 -27.22 -54.89 37.55
C LEU A 370 -26.96 -55.52 38.92
N VAL A 371 -27.00 -54.69 39.97
CA VAL A 371 -26.91 -55.13 41.36
C VAL A 371 -28.20 -55.88 41.69
N ASP A 372 -28.08 -57.17 42.00
CA ASP A 372 -29.18 -57.98 42.50
C ASP A 372 -29.48 -57.58 43.94
N CYS A 373 -30.58 -56.85 44.11
CA CYS A 373 -31.01 -56.33 45.40
C CYS A 373 -31.93 -57.27 46.18
N ASN A 374 -32.21 -58.46 45.65
CA ASN A 374 -33.04 -59.45 46.35
C ASN A 374 -32.29 -59.96 47.59
N ASP A 375 -32.82 -59.68 48.78
CA ASP A 375 -32.22 -60.10 50.06
C ASP A 375 -32.74 -61.47 50.54
N ASP A 376 -33.46 -62.19 49.67
CA ASP A 376 -34.13 -63.47 49.90
C ASP A 376 -35.15 -63.42 51.06
N ASN A 377 -35.60 -62.22 51.46
CA ASN A 377 -36.61 -62.03 52.48
C ASN A 377 -37.96 -61.69 51.84
N VAL A 378 -38.87 -62.65 51.86
CA VAL A 378 -40.24 -62.51 51.32
C VAL A 378 -41.04 -61.34 51.96
N CYS A 379 -40.58 -60.81 53.10
CA CYS A 379 -41.20 -59.69 53.82
C CYS A 379 -40.71 -58.31 53.39
N THR A 380 -39.83 -58.22 52.40
CA THR A 380 -39.35 -56.97 51.80
C THR A 380 -39.61 -56.99 50.29
N ASP A 381 -40.06 -55.86 49.76
CA ASP A 381 -40.09 -55.61 48.32
C ASP A 381 -38.78 -54.92 47.97
N ASP A 382 -37.92 -55.66 47.26
CA ASP A 382 -36.58 -55.22 46.95
C ASP A 382 -36.55 -54.51 45.60
N SER A 383 -36.04 -53.29 45.62
CA SER A 383 -35.91 -52.47 44.43
C SER A 383 -34.58 -51.75 44.48
N CYS A 384 -33.97 -51.51 43.32
CA CYS A 384 -32.77 -50.72 43.28
C CYS A 384 -33.11 -49.25 42.96
N ASP A 385 -32.63 -48.34 43.81
CA ASP A 385 -32.73 -46.89 43.62
C ASP A 385 -31.41 -46.36 43.09
N GLU A 386 -31.46 -45.69 41.94
CA GLU A 386 -30.30 -45.22 41.18
C GLU A 386 -29.33 -44.32 41.97
N ASN A 387 -29.79 -43.66 43.03
CA ASN A 387 -28.96 -42.75 43.85
C ASN A 387 -28.51 -43.36 45.18
N THR A 388 -29.23 -44.36 45.70
CA THR A 388 -29.01 -44.90 47.06
C THR A 388 -28.70 -46.39 47.12
N GLY A 389 -28.78 -47.09 45.98
CA GLY A 389 -28.48 -48.52 45.84
C GLY A 389 -29.68 -49.39 46.20
N CYS A 390 -29.43 -50.58 46.75
CA CYS A 390 -30.51 -51.50 47.11
C CYS A 390 -31.41 -50.94 48.23
N VAL A 391 -32.70 -50.87 47.93
CA VAL A 391 -33.76 -50.43 48.84
C VAL A 391 -34.73 -51.58 49.07
N HIS A 392 -34.72 -52.09 50.30
CA HIS A 392 -35.62 -53.16 50.77
C HIS A 392 -36.77 -52.51 51.55
N LYS A 393 -37.96 -52.46 50.95
CA LYS A 393 -39.14 -51.85 51.59
C LYS A 393 -40.00 -52.92 52.24
N ASN A 394 -40.27 -52.80 53.54
CA ASN A 394 -41.13 -53.74 54.25
C ASN A 394 -42.48 -53.90 53.55
N ASN A 395 -42.83 -55.13 53.18
CA ASN A 395 -44.13 -55.49 52.64
C ASN A 395 -44.99 -56.16 53.72
N VAL A 396 -46.26 -56.42 53.39
CA VAL A 396 -47.26 -57.01 54.30
C VAL A 396 -47.78 -58.35 53.78
N GLN A 397 -46.95 -59.09 53.06
CA GLN A 397 -47.30 -60.42 52.54
C GLN A 397 -47.30 -61.49 53.65
N VAL A 398 -47.85 -62.65 53.33
CA VAL A 398 -47.78 -63.84 54.18
C VAL A 398 -46.42 -64.50 53.96
N CYS A 399 -45.77 -64.93 55.04
CA CYS A 399 -44.47 -65.60 55.00
C CYS A 399 -44.56 -66.98 55.68
N ASP A 400 -43.58 -67.84 55.48
CA ASP A 400 -43.46 -69.16 56.14
C ASP A 400 -42.09 -69.21 56.82
N ASP A 401 -42.05 -69.36 58.14
CA ASP A 401 -40.81 -69.38 58.91
C ASP A 401 -40.08 -70.75 58.90
N GLY A 402 -40.59 -71.71 58.12
CA GLY A 402 -40.02 -73.05 57.97
C GLY A 402 -40.30 -73.96 59.16
N ASN A 403 -41.10 -73.53 60.14
CA ASN A 403 -41.56 -74.35 61.24
C ASN A 403 -42.98 -74.85 60.96
N GLY A 404 -43.10 -76.10 60.48
CA GLY A 404 -44.40 -76.73 60.19
C GLY A 404 -45.33 -76.97 61.40
N LEU A 405 -45.04 -76.36 62.55
CA LEU A 405 -45.83 -76.41 63.79
C LEU A 405 -46.48 -75.06 64.13
N THR A 406 -46.33 -74.02 63.29
CA THR A 406 -46.93 -72.69 63.47
C THR A 406 -47.91 -72.36 62.33
N GLU A 407 -49.07 -71.78 62.64
CA GLU A 407 -50.06 -71.33 61.66
C GLU A 407 -50.34 -69.82 61.82
N GLY A 408 -50.38 -69.08 60.70
CA GLY A 408 -50.72 -67.65 60.64
C GLY A 408 -49.54 -66.67 60.62
N ASP A 409 -48.40 -67.06 60.08
CA ASP A 409 -47.17 -66.25 60.02
C ASP A 409 -47.35 -65.01 59.13
N GLN A 410 -46.87 -63.85 59.61
CA GLN A 410 -47.04 -62.58 58.92
C GLN A 410 -45.76 -61.74 58.95
N CYS A 411 -45.55 -61.03 57.84
CA CYS A 411 -44.50 -60.02 57.75
C CYS A 411 -44.84 -58.81 58.63
N LYS A 412 -43.95 -58.50 59.58
CA LYS A 412 -44.07 -57.31 60.42
C LYS A 412 -42.69 -56.70 60.61
N ASP A 413 -42.58 -55.41 60.32
CA ASP A 413 -41.34 -54.64 60.42
C ASP A 413 -40.15 -55.26 59.65
N GLY A 414 -40.42 -55.92 58.51
CA GLY A 414 -39.39 -56.49 57.63
C GLY A 414 -38.87 -57.86 58.07
N SER A 415 -39.53 -58.54 59.02
CA SER A 415 -39.14 -59.89 59.43
C SER A 415 -40.37 -60.80 59.56
N CYS A 416 -40.21 -62.06 59.18
CA CYS A 416 -41.27 -63.07 59.33
C CYS A 416 -41.45 -63.44 60.80
N HIS A 417 -42.65 -63.24 61.34
CA HIS A 417 -42.97 -63.54 62.72
C HIS A 417 -43.78 -64.83 62.83
N SER A 418 -43.25 -65.79 63.59
CA SER A 418 -43.88 -67.08 63.86
C SER A 418 -45.28 -66.92 64.48
N GLY A 419 -46.22 -67.65 63.91
CA GLY A 419 -47.56 -67.88 64.41
C GLY A 419 -47.57 -68.83 65.60
N LYS A 420 -48.71 -69.45 65.87
CA LYS A 420 -48.95 -70.17 67.14
C LYS A 420 -48.52 -71.66 67.07
N LEU A 421 -47.63 -72.10 67.97
CA LEU A 421 -47.09 -73.48 68.09
C LEU A 421 -48.12 -74.54 68.52
N ILE A 422 -48.02 -75.77 67.97
CA ILE A 422 -48.89 -76.94 68.25
C ILE A 422 -48.07 -78.16 68.78
N GLU A 423 -48.45 -78.78 69.91
CA GLU A 423 -47.79 -79.97 70.54
C GLU A 423 -48.56 -81.30 70.29
N THR A 424 -47.88 -82.43 70.00
CA THR A 424 -48.53 -83.70 69.57
C THR A 424 -47.99 -85.04 70.19
N GLU A 425 -48.58 -85.54 71.30
CA GLU A 425 -48.39 -86.93 71.82
C GLU A 425 -49.63 -87.84 71.62
N CYS A 426 -49.47 -89.17 71.41
CA CYS A 426 -50.57 -90.17 71.25
C CYS A 426 -50.36 -91.49 72.02
N LYS A 427 -51.44 -92.21 72.37
CA LYS A 427 -51.40 -93.57 73.01
C LYS A 427 -52.24 -94.63 72.28
N ILE A 428 -53.27 -94.20 71.56
CA ILE A 428 -54.09 -95.03 70.68
C ILE A 428 -54.31 -94.27 69.37
N ASP A 429 -54.70 -94.95 68.28
CA ASP A 429 -54.94 -94.30 66.98
C ASP A 429 -55.96 -93.14 67.07
N ALA A 430 -56.94 -93.25 67.97
CA ALA A 430 -57.91 -92.18 68.21
C ALA A 430 -57.29 -90.90 68.78
N ASP A 431 -56.12 -90.99 69.42
CA ASP A 431 -55.38 -89.81 69.89
C ASP A 431 -54.69 -89.07 68.74
N CYS A 432 -54.51 -89.71 67.58
CA CYS A 432 -53.98 -89.07 66.37
C CYS A 432 -55.06 -88.34 65.57
N ALA A 433 -56.34 -88.68 65.77
CA ALA A 433 -57.46 -88.05 65.07
C ALA A 433 -57.66 -86.56 65.40
N LYS A 434 -57.02 -86.04 66.45
CA LYS A 434 -57.00 -84.59 66.77
C LYS A 434 -55.88 -83.82 66.09
N TYR A 435 -54.90 -84.52 65.52
CA TYR A 435 -53.76 -83.95 64.79
C TYR A 435 -53.83 -84.24 63.29
N ASP A 436 -54.71 -85.16 62.90
CA ASP A 436 -55.18 -85.31 61.53
C ASP A 436 -55.85 -83.98 61.11
N ASP A 437 -55.29 -83.34 60.10
CA ASP A 437 -55.75 -82.06 59.53
C ASP A 437 -57.10 -82.21 58.80
N GLY A 438 -57.67 -83.41 58.80
CA GLY A 438 -58.89 -83.75 58.09
C GLY A 438 -58.69 -83.80 56.58
N ASN A 439 -57.43 -83.84 56.12
CA ASN A 439 -57.05 -83.95 54.72
C ASN A 439 -56.97 -85.42 54.33
N LEU A 440 -58.07 -85.96 53.82
CA LEU A 440 -58.15 -87.36 53.37
C LEU A 440 -57.23 -87.68 52.17
N CYS A 441 -56.59 -86.67 51.57
CA CYS A 441 -55.74 -86.84 50.39
C CYS A 441 -54.27 -87.15 50.72
N ASN A 442 -53.76 -86.72 51.88
CA ASN A 442 -52.38 -87.01 52.31
C ASN A 442 -52.26 -88.27 53.21
N GLY A 443 -53.39 -88.95 53.48
CA GLY A 443 -53.47 -90.21 54.22
C GLY A 443 -53.82 -90.03 55.69
N ILE A 444 -54.26 -91.10 56.34
CA ILE A 444 -54.75 -91.06 57.72
C ILE A 444 -53.57 -91.32 58.69
N LEU A 445 -53.54 -90.61 59.83
CA LEU A 445 -52.54 -90.81 60.88
C LEU A 445 -52.93 -91.95 61.84
N ALA A 446 -51.98 -92.84 62.14
CA ALA A 446 -52.10 -93.88 63.17
C ALA A 446 -51.02 -93.71 64.25
N CYS A 447 -51.25 -94.24 65.45
CA CYS A 447 -50.32 -94.09 66.57
C CYS A 447 -49.31 -95.24 66.57
N ALA A 448 -48.01 -94.93 66.59
CA ALA A 448 -46.97 -95.95 66.66
C ALA A 448 -46.96 -96.55 68.08
N GLU A 449 -47.49 -97.77 68.24
CA GLU A 449 -47.63 -98.43 69.55
C GLU A 449 -46.30 -98.53 70.34
N GLU A 450 -45.15 -98.47 69.66
CA GLU A 450 -43.81 -98.48 70.29
C GLU A 450 -43.19 -97.10 70.57
N GLU A 451 -43.59 -96.03 69.86
CA GLU A 451 -42.95 -94.69 69.96
C GLU A 451 -43.85 -93.57 70.50
N GLY A 452 -45.17 -93.79 70.63
CA GLY A 452 -46.11 -92.82 71.24
C GLY A 452 -46.34 -91.54 70.42
N THR A 453 -45.96 -91.57 69.14
CA THR A 453 -46.07 -90.48 68.17
C THR A 453 -46.93 -90.91 66.98
N CYS A 454 -47.64 -89.95 66.38
CA CYS A 454 -48.52 -90.20 65.23
C CYS A 454 -47.71 -90.28 63.95
N PHE A 455 -47.99 -91.28 63.10
CA PHE A 455 -47.33 -91.49 61.81
C PHE A 455 -48.35 -91.79 60.70
N PRO A 456 -48.08 -91.43 59.44
CA PRO A 456 -49.00 -91.66 58.33
C PRO A 456 -49.06 -93.15 57.93
N VAL A 457 -50.26 -93.67 57.69
CA VAL A 457 -50.47 -95.06 57.26
C VAL A 457 -50.15 -95.20 55.76
N PRO A 458 -49.24 -96.12 55.36
CA PRO A 458 -48.93 -96.36 53.95
C PRO A 458 -50.18 -96.77 53.15
N ASP A 459 -50.30 -96.29 51.91
CA ASP A 459 -51.39 -96.55 50.94
C ASP A 459 -52.78 -95.98 51.30
N SER A 460 -52.87 -95.09 52.29
CA SER A 460 -54.12 -94.40 52.65
C SER A 460 -54.35 -93.07 51.91
N ALA A 461 -53.35 -92.58 51.16
CA ALA A 461 -53.41 -91.34 50.39
C ALA A 461 -54.13 -91.54 49.04
N VAL A 462 -55.04 -90.63 48.68
CA VAL A 462 -55.79 -90.68 47.43
C VAL A 462 -54.99 -90.00 46.32
N VAL A 463 -54.61 -90.75 45.28
CA VAL A 463 -53.92 -90.22 44.09
C VAL A 463 -54.93 -89.98 42.98
N CYS A 464 -55.17 -88.72 42.65
CA CYS A 464 -56.02 -88.30 41.53
C CYS A 464 -55.15 -88.02 40.30
N GLY A 465 -55.58 -88.49 39.12
CA GLY A 465 -54.85 -88.28 37.88
C GLY A 465 -55.80 -88.13 36.70
N GLY A 466 -55.73 -86.98 36.04
CA GLY A 466 -56.48 -86.70 34.81
C GLY A 466 -56.69 -85.20 34.59
N LYS A 467 -56.65 -84.76 33.32
CA LYS A 467 -57.12 -83.43 32.92
C LYS A 467 -58.62 -83.48 32.69
N VAL A 468 -59.32 -82.39 33.01
CA VAL A 468 -60.74 -82.24 32.65
C VAL A 468 -60.83 -82.08 31.13
N ALA A 469 -61.67 -82.89 30.47
CA ALA A 469 -61.80 -82.84 29.01
C ALA A 469 -62.47 -81.52 28.58
N GLY A 470 -61.70 -80.64 27.92
CA GLY A 470 -62.18 -79.36 27.39
C GLY A 470 -61.97 -78.15 28.31
N ASP A 471 -61.25 -78.30 29.43
CA ASP A 471 -60.88 -77.18 30.30
C ASP A 471 -59.38 -77.27 30.65
N ALA A 472 -58.58 -76.41 30.02
CA ALA A 472 -57.14 -76.37 30.21
C ALA A 472 -56.73 -75.74 31.56
N CYS A 473 -57.66 -75.05 32.22
CA CYS A 473 -57.46 -74.36 33.50
C CYS A 473 -58.01 -75.13 34.70
N ALA A 474 -58.42 -76.39 34.51
CA ALA A 474 -58.81 -77.29 35.57
C ALA A 474 -58.06 -78.62 35.51
N VAL A 475 -57.46 -79.02 36.64
CA VAL A 475 -56.90 -80.36 36.86
C VAL A 475 -57.75 -81.11 37.86
N ILE A 476 -57.87 -82.43 37.71
CA ILE A 476 -58.57 -83.25 38.69
C ILE A 476 -57.60 -83.53 39.84
N ASP A 477 -57.84 -82.90 40.98
CA ASP A 477 -57.03 -83.04 42.19
C ASP A 477 -57.90 -83.50 43.38
N CYS A 478 -57.29 -84.03 44.43
CA CYS A 478 -58.03 -84.57 45.56
C CYS A 478 -58.53 -83.46 46.49
N ASN A 479 -59.83 -83.40 46.76
CA ASN A 479 -60.40 -82.46 47.73
C ASN A 479 -60.07 -82.91 49.17
N PRO A 480 -59.33 -82.11 49.96
CA PRO A 480 -58.86 -82.48 51.29
C PRO A 480 -59.97 -82.94 52.23
N LYS A 481 -61.15 -82.32 52.19
CA LYS A 481 -62.22 -82.60 53.15
C LYS A 481 -63.03 -83.85 52.83
N THR A 482 -63.08 -84.27 51.56
CA THR A 482 -63.97 -85.35 51.09
C THR A 482 -63.21 -86.58 50.60
N GLY A 483 -61.91 -86.45 50.28
CA GLY A 483 -61.10 -87.51 49.69
C GLY A 483 -61.55 -87.89 48.27
N GLN A 484 -62.37 -87.05 47.63
CA GLN A 484 -62.86 -87.25 46.26
C GLN A 484 -62.04 -86.42 45.28
N CYS A 485 -61.76 -87.01 44.11
CA CYS A 485 -61.11 -86.32 43.01
C CYS A 485 -62.08 -85.33 42.36
N GLU A 486 -61.85 -84.04 42.55
CA GLU A 486 -62.69 -82.95 42.07
C GLU A 486 -61.85 -81.99 41.20
N PRO A 487 -62.46 -81.26 40.24
CA PRO A 487 -61.73 -80.30 39.43
C PRO A 487 -61.29 -79.10 40.29
N MET A 488 -59.98 -78.83 40.30
CA MET A 488 -59.34 -77.70 40.97
C MET A 488 -58.71 -76.76 39.93
N PRO A 489 -58.68 -75.44 40.19
CA PRO A 489 -58.06 -74.48 39.28
C PRO A 489 -56.55 -74.72 39.20
N VAL A 490 -56.02 -74.71 37.98
CA VAL A 490 -54.57 -74.73 37.73
C VAL A 490 -53.98 -73.37 38.16
N ALA A 491 -52.71 -73.34 38.56
CA ALA A 491 -52.02 -72.12 38.99
C ALA A 491 -52.19 -70.97 37.98
N ASP A 492 -52.45 -69.78 38.50
CA ASP A 492 -52.53 -68.56 37.70
C ASP A 492 -51.26 -68.41 36.84
N ASN A 493 -51.42 -67.89 35.61
CA ASN A 493 -50.39 -67.79 34.57
C ASN A 493 -50.03 -69.10 33.84
N SER A 494 -50.72 -70.21 34.11
CA SER A 494 -50.54 -71.44 33.32
C SER A 494 -51.08 -71.27 31.89
N PRO A 495 -50.37 -71.77 30.85
CA PRO A 495 -50.82 -71.64 29.47
C PRO A 495 -52.15 -72.38 29.23
N CYS A 496 -53.10 -71.69 28.63
CA CYS A 496 -54.37 -72.23 28.19
C CYS A 496 -54.73 -71.69 26.80
N ASP A 497 -55.91 -72.05 26.31
CA ASP A 497 -56.49 -71.55 25.06
C ASP A 497 -57.95 -71.21 25.41
N ASP A 498 -58.31 -69.93 25.29
CA ASP A 498 -59.65 -69.44 25.64
C ASP A 498 -60.67 -69.64 24.52
N GLY A 499 -60.25 -70.22 23.39
CA GLY A 499 -61.06 -70.45 22.20
C GLY A 499 -61.28 -69.20 21.36
N ASN A 500 -60.61 -68.08 21.67
CA ASN A 500 -60.60 -66.87 20.87
C ASN A 500 -59.35 -66.83 20.01
N GLU A 501 -59.51 -67.01 18.69
CA GLU A 501 -58.39 -67.01 17.73
C GLU A 501 -57.69 -65.63 17.63
N CYS A 502 -58.18 -64.61 18.33
CA CYS A 502 -57.63 -63.25 18.37
C CYS A 502 -56.80 -62.93 19.60
N THR A 503 -56.54 -63.91 20.46
CA THR A 503 -55.66 -63.76 21.61
C THR A 503 -54.55 -64.80 21.55
N VAL A 504 -53.36 -64.39 21.96
CA VAL A 504 -52.18 -65.26 22.06
C VAL A 504 -51.61 -65.18 23.46
N GLN A 505 -51.00 -66.27 23.90
CA GLN A 505 -50.45 -66.40 25.25
C GLN A 505 -51.53 -66.35 26.34
N ASP A 506 -52.64 -67.05 26.12
CA ASP A 506 -53.74 -67.09 27.08
C ASP A 506 -53.30 -67.79 28.37
N VAL A 507 -53.80 -67.26 29.47
CA VAL A 507 -53.39 -67.68 30.81
C VAL A 507 -54.58 -68.00 31.69
N CYS A 508 -54.43 -69.03 32.51
CA CYS A 508 -55.39 -69.33 33.55
C CYS A 508 -55.33 -68.23 34.63
N SER A 509 -56.49 -67.76 35.08
CA SER A 509 -56.61 -67.06 36.36
C SER A 509 -57.89 -67.50 37.07
N LEU A 510 -57.78 -67.86 38.36
CA LEU A 510 -58.90 -68.37 39.16
C LEU A 510 -59.67 -69.54 38.50
N GLY A 511 -58.97 -70.40 37.76
CA GLY A 511 -59.56 -71.57 37.09
C GLY A 511 -60.32 -71.29 35.80
N THR A 512 -60.25 -70.06 35.27
CA THR A 512 -60.82 -69.71 33.95
C THR A 512 -59.68 -69.28 33.03
N CYS A 513 -59.72 -69.68 31.76
CA CYS A 513 -58.76 -69.21 30.77
C CYS A 513 -59.13 -67.79 30.35
N PHE A 514 -58.17 -66.86 30.44
CA PHE A 514 -58.31 -65.49 29.98
C PHE A 514 -57.41 -65.28 28.78
N GLY A 515 -57.99 -64.73 27.70
CA GLY A 515 -57.27 -64.30 26.51
C GLY A 515 -56.11 -63.36 26.86
N GLY A 516 -54.94 -63.70 26.34
CA GLY A 516 -53.69 -62.98 26.60
C GLY A 516 -53.56 -61.71 25.78
N LEU A 517 -52.40 -61.55 25.13
CA LEU A 517 -52.14 -60.40 24.27
C LEU A 517 -53.01 -60.48 23.00
N PRO A 518 -53.55 -59.35 22.50
CA PRO A 518 -54.28 -59.35 21.25
C PRO A 518 -53.36 -59.77 20.08
N LEU A 519 -53.84 -60.71 19.26
CA LEU A 519 -53.16 -61.18 18.06
C LEU A 519 -53.03 -60.01 17.08
N ASN A 520 -51.79 -59.67 16.71
CA ASN A 520 -51.56 -58.64 15.71
C ASN A 520 -51.92 -59.20 14.32
N CYS A 521 -53.01 -58.69 13.76
CA CYS A 521 -53.53 -59.07 12.46
C CYS A 521 -53.07 -58.15 11.33
N ASP A 522 -52.07 -57.30 11.53
CA ASP A 522 -51.53 -56.44 10.49
C ASP A 522 -50.81 -57.28 9.40
N ASP A 523 -51.32 -57.29 8.16
CA ASP A 523 -50.67 -57.96 7.03
C ASP A 523 -49.61 -57.09 6.32
N ASN A 524 -49.32 -55.91 6.88
CA ASN A 524 -48.48 -54.86 6.31
C ASN A 524 -48.98 -54.33 4.95
N ASN A 525 -50.25 -54.54 4.60
CA ASN A 525 -50.88 -53.91 3.46
C ASN A 525 -51.73 -52.72 3.92
N LEU A 526 -51.23 -51.51 3.67
CA LEU A 526 -51.93 -50.25 3.96
C LEU A 526 -53.32 -50.11 3.30
N CYS A 527 -53.68 -51.02 2.38
CA CYS A 527 -54.97 -51.07 1.71
C CYS A 527 -55.95 -52.11 2.24
N THR A 528 -55.64 -52.72 3.38
CA THR A 528 -56.55 -53.57 4.14
C THR A 528 -56.77 -52.97 5.52
N ASP A 529 -58.03 -52.94 5.93
CA ASP A 529 -58.41 -52.69 7.32
C ASP A 529 -58.37 -54.05 8.01
N ASP A 530 -57.32 -54.23 8.80
CA ASP A 530 -57.04 -55.48 9.48
C ASP A 530 -57.78 -55.53 10.81
N SER A 531 -58.64 -56.53 10.94
CA SER A 531 -59.44 -56.73 12.14
C SER A 531 -59.39 -58.18 12.53
N CYS A 532 -59.43 -58.45 13.83
CA CYS A 532 -59.46 -59.82 14.30
C CYS A 532 -60.89 -60.23 14.67
N ASP A 533 -61.41 -61.27 14.00
CA ASP A 533 -62.70 -61.90 14.30
C ASP A 533 -62.47 -63.05 15.28
N ALA A 534 -63.11 -62.97 16.45
CA ALA A 534 -62.87 -63.90 17.56
C ALA A 534 -63.12 -65.39 17.23
N ASP A 535 -63.92 -65.70 16.20
CA ASP A 535 -64.23 -67.07 15.78
C ASP A 535 -63.43 -67.54 14.56
N LYS A 536 -62.79 -66.63 13.81
CA LYS A 536 -62.11 -66.93 12.52
C LYS A 536 -60.64 -66.49 12.45
N GLY A 537 -60.16 -65.74 13.43
CA GLY A 537 -58.83 -65.14 13.43
C GLY A 537 -58.75 -63.86 12.59
N CYS A 538 -57.59 -63.58 12.02
CA CYS A 538 -57.34 -62.35 11.28
C CYS A 538 -58.18 -62.25 9.99
N GLU A 539 -58.96 -61.18 9.87
CA GLU A 539 -59.69 -60.78 8.68
C GLU A 539 -59.11 -59.48 8.11
N HIS A 540 -58.68 -59.53 6.84
CA HIS A 540 -58.11 -58.40 6.10
C HIS A 540 -59.14 -57.90 5.07
N VAL A 541 -59.89 -56.86 5.42
CA VAL A 541 -60.96 -56.34 4.55
C VAL A 541 -60.42 -55.17 3.73
N SER A 542 -60.68 -55.14 2.42
CA SER A 542 -60.18 -54.06 1.57
C SER A 542 -60.67 -52.67 2.04
N GLY A 543 -59.74 -51.84 2.51
CA GLY A 543 -59.98 -50.47 2.95
C GLY A 543 -60.06 -49.50 1.77
N THR A 544 -60.58 -48.30 2.02
CA THR A 544 -60.59 -47.18 1.06
C THR A 544 -59.63 -46.06 1.46
N GLY A 545 -58.62 -46.39 2.26
CA GLY A 545 -57.62 -45.46 2.79
C GLY A 545 -56.71 -44.86 1.72
N ALA A 546 -55.99 -43.82 2.12
CA ALA A 546 -54.85 -43.33 1.35
C ALA A 546 -53.68 -44.31 1.51
N CYS A 547 -52.96 -44.53 0.42
CA CYS A 547 -51.80 -45.41 0.39
C CYS A 547 -50.73 -44.77 -0.50
N ASP A 548 -49.58 -45.44 -0.65
CA ASP A 548 -48.50 -45.06 -1.56
C ASP A 548 -48.18 -46.26 -2.44
N ASP A 549 -48.31 -46.13 -3.76
CA ASP A 549 -48.04 -47.22 -4.70
C ASP A 549 -46.55 -47.35 -5.08
N ASN A 550 -45.68 -46.61 -4.38
CA ASN A 550 -44.24 -46.48 -4.61
C ASN A 550 -43.89 -45.99 -6.02
N ASN A 551 -44.86 -45.41 -6.74
CA ASN A 551 -44.62 -44.74 -8.01
C ASN A 551 -44.62 -43.23 -7.75
N ALA A 552 -43.43 -42.64 -7.77
CA ALA A 552 -43.23 -41.20 -7.56
C ALA A 552 -43.92 -40.31 -8.62
N CYS A 553 -44.54 -40.91 -9.64
CA CYS A 553 -45.35 -40.25 -10.66
C CYS A 553 -46.84 -40.22 -10.40
N THR A 554 -47.29 -40.64 -9.22
CA THR A 554 -48.69 -40.62 -8.83
C THR A 554 -48.83 -39.95 -7.48
N ASN A 555 -49.88 -39.14 -7.33
CA ASN A 555 -50.17 -38.41 -6.10
C ASN A 555 -51.60 -38.69 -5.65
N GLY A 556 -51.77 -38.79 -4.33
CA GLY A 556 -53.07 -39.05 -3.70
C GLY A 556 -53.55 -40.49 -3.89
N ASP A 557 -52.64 -41.47 -3.86
CA ASP A 557 -52.99 -42.86 -4.16
C ASP A 557 -54.01 -43.39 -3.17
N THR A 558 -54.97 -44.14 -3.72
CA THR A 558 -56.12 -44.60 -2.96
C THR A 558 -56.30 -46.10 -3.14
N CYS A 559 -56.61 -46.75 -2.04
CA CYS A 559 -56.87 -48.16 -2.02
C CYS A 559 -58.14 -48.48 -2.79
N THR A 560 -57.99 -49.25 -3.87
CA THR A 560 -59.12 -49.73 -4.67
C THR A 560 -59.06 -51.25 -4.74
N ALA A 561 -60.03 -51.92 -4.10
CA ALA A 561 -60.13 -53.38 -4.05
C ALA A 561 -58.87 -54.09 -3.49
N GLY A 562 -58.28 -53.54 -2.43
CA GLY A 562 -57.15 -54.14 -1.70
C GLY A 562 -55.79 -53.94 -2.34
N VAL A 563 -55.70 -53.12 -3.40
CA VAL A 563 -54.44 -52.77 -4.07
C VAL A 563 -54.31 -51.25 -4.07
N CYS A 564 -53.12 -50.77 -3.71
CA CYS A 564 -52.80 -49.35 -3.83
C CYS A 564 -52.68 -48.97 -5.31
N LYS A 565 -53.45 -47.98 -5.73
CA LYS A 565 -53.46 -47.54 -7.11
C LYS A 565 -53.35 -46.02 -7.17
N GLY A 566 -52.39 -45.54 -7.95
CA GLY A 566 -52.21 -44.12 -8.20
C GLY A 566 -53.47 -43.45 -8.74
N ALA A 567 -53.90 -42.40 -8.03
CA ALA A 567 -55.17 -41.73 -8.31
C ALA A 567 -55.04 -40.68 -9.42
N THR A 568 -54.00 -39.85 -9.35
CA THR A 568 -53.71 -38.79 -10.32
C THR A 568 -52.25 -38.82 -10.73
N ALA A 569 -51.99 -38.78 -12.05
CA ALA A 569 -50.63 -38.63 -12.55
C ALA A 569 -50.06 -37.31 -12.04
N GLN A 570 -48.88 -37.38 -11.42
CA GLN A 570 -48.14 -36.23 -10.93
C GLN A 570 -47.78 -35.36 -12.12
N ASP A 571 -48.26 -34.11 -12.10
CA ASP A 571 -47.85 -33.11 -13.08
C ASP A 571 -46.41 -32.71 -12.77
N CYS A 572 -45.50 -33.19 -13.60
CA CYS A 572 -44.08 -32.87 -13.48
C CYS A 572 -43.69 -31.61 -14.24
N ASN A 573 -44.65 -30.82 -14.73
CA ASN A 573 -44.34 -29.55 -15.32
C ASN A 573 -43.79 -28.59 -14.25
N ASP A 574 -42.51 -28.26 -14.33
CA ASP A 574 -41.87 -27.28 -13.43
C ASP A 574 -42.13 -25.84 -13.89
N ASN A 575 -42.91 -25.66 -14.95
CA ASN A 575 -43.18 -24.41 -15.66
C ASN A 575 -41.92 -23.74 -16.23
N ASN A 576 -40.84 -24.50 -16.42
CA ASN A 576 -39.64 -24.02 -17.08
C ASN A 576 -39.67 -24.44 -18.55
N ALA A 577 -39.76 -23.46 -19.45
CA ALA A 577 -39.75 -23.71 -20.90
C ALA A 577 -38.47 -24.40 -21.40
N CYS A 578 -37.40 -24.38 -20.60
CA CYS A 578 -36.10 -24.95 -20.90
C CYS A 578 -35.88 -26.39 -20.45
N THR A 579 -36.93 -27.03 -19.95
CA THR A 579 -36.90 -28.44 -19.56
C THR A 579 -38.00 -29.21 -20.28
N ASP A 580 -37.65 -30.40 -20.72
CA ASP A 580 -38.60 -31.42 -21.13
C ASP A 580 -38.95 -32.25 -19.90
N ASP A 581 -40.13 -31.97 -19.37
CA ASP A 581 -40.61 -32.58 -18.14
C ASP A 581 -41.17 -33.97 -18.41
N THR A 582 -40.52 -34.95 -17.80
CA THR A 582 -40.94 -36.34 -17.89
C THR A 582 -40.98 -36.94 -16.51
N CYS A 583 -42.03 -37.69 -16.22
CA CYS A 583 -42.10 -38.40 -14.96
C CYS A 583 -41.45 -39.78 -15.09
N ASP A 584 -40.41 -40.02 -14.30
CA ASP A 584 -39.76 -41.31 -14.16
C ASP A 584 -40.37 -42.07 -12.97
N THR A 585 -40.82 -43.30 -13.20
CA THR A 585 -41.59 -44.07 -12.22
C THR A 585 -40.81 -44.48 -10.97
N VAL A 586 -39.50 -44.25 -10.93
CA VAL A 586 -38.62 -44.53 -9.77
C VAL A 586 -38.01 -43.24 -9.22
N ALA A 587 -37.53 -42.34 -10.09
CA ALA A 587 -36.88 -41.09 -9.69
C ALA A 587 -37.85 -39.91 -9.46
N GLY A 588 -39.13 -40.04 -9.82
CA GLY A 588 -40.11 -38.97 -9.76
C GLY A 588 -40.01 -38.01 -10.94
N CYS A 589 -40.26 -36.73 -10.72
CA CYS A 589 -40.18 -35.73 -11.79
C CYS A 589 -38.74 -35.53 -12.26
N VAL A 590 -38.51 -35.72 -13.56
CA VAL A 590 -37.21 -35.52 -14.23
C VAL A 590 -37.37 -34.44 -15.29
N HIS A 591 -36.69 -33.33 -15.07
CA HIS A 591 -36.72 -32.13 -15.92
C HIS A 591 -35.44 -32.10 -16.76
N LYS A 592 -35.50 -32.61 -18.00
CA LYS A 592 -34.30 -32.70 -18.85
C LYS A 592 -34.07 -31.39 -19.62
N PRO A 593 -32.89 -30.77 -19.53
CA PRO A 593 -32.57 -29.58 -20.33
C PRO A 593 -32.89 -29.74 -21.81
N ASN A 594 -33.65 -28.81 -22.38
CA ASN A 594 -33.94 -28.69 -23.80
C ASN A 594 -33.26 -27.44 -24.41
N VAL A 595 -33.37 -27.29 -25.73
CA VAL A 595 -32.79 -26.15 -26.49
C VAL A 595 -33.86 -25.37 -27.25
N SER A 596 -35.10 -25.41 -26.76
CA SER A 596 -36.21 -24.68 -27.35
C SER A 596 -36.08 -23.17 -27.11
N GLY A 597 -36.85 -22.37 -27.85
CA GLY A 597 -36.99 -20.95 -27.52
C GLY A 597 -37.76 -20.80 -26.22
N CYS A 598 -37.26 -19.96 -25.33
CA CYS A 598 -37.90 -19.60 -24.07
C CYS A 598 -38.17 -18.10 -24.03
N ASP A 599 -38.79 -17.62 -22.96
CA ASP A 599 -38.95 -16.21 -22.65
C ASP A 599 -38.49 -16.07 -21.20
N ASP A 600 -37.56 -15.15 -20.92
CA ASP A 600 -37.06 -14.90 -19.58
C ASP A 600 -37.92 -13.88 -18.81
N ASP A 601 -39.13 -13.58 -19.33
CA ASP A 601 -40.07 -12.58 -18.84
C ASP A 601 -39.43 -11.19 -18.70
N ASN A 602 -38.32 -10.98 -19.40
CA ASN A 602 -37.55 -9.76 -19.41
C ASN A 602 -37.74 -9.08 -20.76
N ALA A 603 -38.54 -8.02 -20.78
CA ALA A 603 -38.81 -7.26 -22.00
C ALA A 603 -37.57 -6.54 -22.59
N CYS A 604 -36.40 -6.67 -21.94
CA CYS A 604 -35.12 -6.10 -22.32
C CYS A 604 -34.18 -7.05 -23.04
N THR A 605 -34.63 -8.26 -23.33
CA THR A 605 -33.88 -9.30 -24.01
C THR A 605 -34.73 -9.80 -25.18
N ALA A 606 -34.08 -10.10 -26.30
CA ALA A 606 -34.74 -10.74 -27.44
C ALA A 606 -33.89 -11.88 -28.02
N GLY A 607 -34.54 -12.99 -28.33
CA GLY A 607 -33.91 -14.15 -28.98
C GLY A 607 -33.36 -15.17 -27.97
N GLU A 608 -34.06 -15.31 -26.86
CA GLU A 608 -33.76 -16.18 -25.73
C GLU A 608 -33.71 -17.63 -26.18
N ALA A 609 -32.75 -18.36 -25.62
CA ALA A 609 -32.57 -19.77 -25.91
C ALA A 609 -32.27 -20.50 -24.60
N CYS A 610 -32.69 -21.75 -24.54
CA CYS A 610 -32.39 -22.60 -23.41
C CYS A 610 -30.95 -23.10 -23.47
N ASN A 611 -30.20 -22.92 -22.37
CA ASN A 611 -28.86 -23.48 -22.20
C ASN A 611 -28.76 -24.16 -20.83
N ASP A 612 -28.48 -25.47 -20.83
CA ASP A 612 -28.38 -26.31 -19.62
C ASP A 612 -29.56 -26.17 -18.64
N GLY A 613 -30.79 -26.06 -19.18
CA GLY A 613 -32.02 -26.05 -18.39
C GLY A 613 -32.39 -24.68 -17.81
N VAL A 614 -31.64 -23.64 -18.18
CA VAL A 614 -31.90 -22.26 -17.78
C VAL A 614 -32.20 -21.45 -19.04
N CYS A 615 -33.26 -20.63 -18.99
CA CYS A 615 -33.52 -19.65 -20.03
C CYS A 615 -32.47 -18.54 -19.90
N ILE A 616 -31.58 -18.44 -20.88
CA ILE A 616 -30.59 -17.38 -20.91
C ILE A 616 -31.11 -16.24 -21.79
N GLY A 617 -31.08 -15.03 -21.23
CA GLY A 617 -31.47 -13.81 -21.93
C GLY A 617 -30.71 -13.68 -23.26
N GLY A 618 -31.45 -13.36 -24.33
CA GLY A 618 -30.90 -13.23 -25.67
C GLY A 618 -30.04 -11.97 -25.85
N GLN A 619 -30.12 -11.36 -27.03
CA GLN A 619 -29.47 -10.07 -27.25
C GLN A 619 -30.18 -9.00 -26.39
N THR A 620 -29.40 -8.25 -25.61
CA THR A 620 -29.89 -7.10 -24.86
C THR A 620 -30.51 -6.07 -25.81
N LEU A 621 -31.76 -5.70 -25.56
CA LEU A 621 -32.51 -4.69 -26.28
C LEU A 621 -31.84 -3.33 -26.04
N ASN A 622 -31.30 -2.74 -27.10
CA ASN A 622 -30.71 -1.40 -27.02
C ASN A 622 -31.84 -0.37 -26.90
N CYS A 623 -31.97 0.22 -25.71
CA CYS A 623 -32.98 1.22 -25.39
C CYS A 623 -32.53 2.66 -25.60
N ASP A 624 -31.30 2.87 -26.07
CA ASP A 624 -30.75 4.18 -26.41
C ASP A 624 -31.61 4.86 -27.49
N ASP A 625 -32.32 5.92 -27.09
CA ASP A 625 -33.14 6.71 -28.01
C ASP A 625 -32.36 7.84 -28.69
N ASN A 626 -31.04 7.88 -28.48
CA ASN A 626 -30.09 8.89 -28.91
C ASN A 626 -30.39 10.29 -28.37
N ASN A 627 -31.11 10.41 -27.24
CA ASN A 627 -31.29 11.64 -26.51
C ASN A 627 -30.45 11.63 -25.22
N GLY A 628 -29.36 12.39 -25.20
CA GLY A 628 -28.50 12.53 -24.01
C GLY A 628 -29.16 13.15 -22.77
N CYS A 629 -30.46 13.47 -22.84
CA CYS A 629 -31.27 13.96 -21.71
C CYS A 629 -32.34 13.00 -21.23
N THR A 630 -32.23 11.74 -21.61
CA THR A 630 -32.95 10.64 -20.99
C THR A 630 -31.93 9.63 -20.45
N ASP A 631 -32.16 9.18 -19.22
CA ASP A 631 -31.54 7.97 -18.72
C ASP A 631 -32.32 6.82 -19.34
N ASP A 632 -31.79 6.30 -20.44
CA ASP A 632 -32.33 5.18 -21.18
C ASP A 632 -31.98 3.91 -20.43
N SER A 633 -32.95 3.42 -19.68
CA SER A 633 -32.84 2.15 -18.98
C SER A 633 -33.81 1.16 -19.61
N CYS A 634 -33.50 -0.11 -19.49
CA CYS A 634 -34.45 -1.11 -19.83
C CYS A 634 -35.05 -1.68 -18.54
N ASP A 635 -36.35 -1.45 -18.36
CA ASP A 635 -37.13 -2.00 -17.24
C ASP A 635 -37.54 -3.43 -17.60
N PRO A 636 -37.15 -4.45 -16.83
CA PRO A 636 -37.45 -5.84 -17.15
C PRO A 636 -38.94 -6.16 -17.31
N ALA A 637 -39.84 -5.38 -16.68
CA ALA A 637 -41.28 -5.62 -16.73
C ALA A 637 -41.99 -4.91 -17.90
N VAL A 638 -41.43 -3.80 -18.42
CA VAL A 638 -42.11 -2.97 -19.45
C VAL A 638 -41.26 -2.65 -20.69
N GLY A 639 -39.99 -3.05 -20.71
CA GLY A 639 -39.05 -2.82 -21.80
C GLY A 639 -38.35 -1.46 -21.68
N CYS A 640 -38.01 -0.84 -22.80
CA CYS A 640 -37.30 0.43 -22.79
C CYS A 640 -38.07 1.55 -22.06
N VAL A 641 -37.43 2.14 -21.06
CA VAL A 641 -37.89 3.30 -20.31
C VAL A 641 -36.89 4.44 -20.44
N ASN A 642 -37.35 5.58 -20.95
CA ASN A 642 -36.50 6.74 -21.20
C ASN A 642 -36.91 7.81 -20.18
N LEU A 643 -36.26 7.79 -19.01
CA LEU A 643 -36.59 8.70 -17.92
C LEU A 643 -35.82 10.00 -18.09
N LYS A 644 -36.53 11.13 -18.06
CA LYS A 644 -35.88 12.45 -18.18
C LYS A 644 -34.88 12.63 -17.06
N THR A 645 -33.63 12.91 -17.42
CA THR A 645 -32.56 13.16 -16.46
C THR A 645 -32.28 14.65 -16.32
N THR A 646 -31.59 15.03 -15.24
CA THR A 646 -31.04 16.39 -15.04
C THR A 646 -29.52 16.40 -15.15
N SER A 647 -28.94 15.31 -15.66
CA SER A 647 -27.51 15.14 -15.86
C SER A 647 -26.94 16.15 -16.85
N SER A 648 -25.61 16.24 -16.87
CA SER A 648 -24.88 16.99 -17.89
C SER A 648 -25.10 16.35 -19.26
N CYS A 649 -25.31 17.18 -20.26
CA CYS A 649 -25.44 16.78 -21.65
C CYS A 649 -24.50 17.65 -22.51
N ASP A 650 -24.49 17.40 -23.81
CA ASP A 650 -23.78 18.21 -24.80
C ASP A 650 -24.81 18.59 -25.88
N ASP A 651 -25.09 19.88 -26.03
CA ASP A 651 -26.04 20.37 -27.03
C ASP A 651 -25.41 20.53 -28.43
N GLY A 652 -24.14 20.18 -28.57
CA GLY A 652 -23.37 20.25 -29.80
C GLY A 652 -22.95 21.67 -30.20
N ASP A 653 -23.21 22.67 -29.35
CA ASP A 653 -22.73 24.03 -29.50
C ASP A 653 -21.40 24.20 -28.75
N SER A 654 -20.32 24.42 -29.50
CA SER A 654 -18.99 24.63 -28.91
C SER A 654 -18.85 25.94 -28.10
N CYS A 655 -19.92 26.73 -28.02
CA CYS A 655 -20.01 27.97 -27.23
C CYS A 655 -20.68 27.82 -25.88
N THR A 656 -21.14 26.63 -25.54
CA THR A 656 -21.71 26.32 -24.22
C THR A 656 -20.85 25.25 -23.55
N SER A 657 -20.75 25.37 -22.22
CA SER A 657 -20.10 24.38 -21.37
C SER A 657 -21.03 24.11 -20.19
N ASP A 658 -20.93 22.91 -19.64
CA ASP A 658 -21.78 22.46 -18.52
C ASP A 658 -23.27 22.44 -18.88
N ASP A 659 -23.61 22.00 -20.10
CA ASP A 659 -25.00 21.92 -20.54
C ASP A 659 -25.78 20.97 -19.63
N ILE A 660 -26.97 21.41 -19.22
CA ILE A 660 -27.80 20.65 -18.30
C ILE A 660 -29.09 20.23 -18.99
N CYS A 661 -29.52 19.02 -18.69
CA CYS A 661 -30.82 18.55 -19.11
C CYS A 661 -31.93 19.26 -18.33
N VAL A 662 -32.78 20.00 -19.04
CA VAL A 662 -33.95 20.66 -18.47
C VAL A 662 -35.19 20.15 -19.22
N ASP A 663 -36.09 19.49 -18.49
CA ASP A 663 -37.33 18.90 -19.01
C ASP A 663 -37.14 17.88 -20.16
N GLY A 664 -35.98 17.21 -20.23
CA GLY A 664 -35.64 16.21 -21.26
C GLY A 664 -35.06 16.82 -22.54
N ILE A 665 -34.61 18.08 -22.50
CA ILE A 665 -33.94 18.79 -23.58
C ILE A 665 -32.60 19.30 -23.05
N CYS A 666 -31.53 19.07 -23.82
CA CYS A 666 -30.22 19.60 -23.48
C CYS A 666 -30.21 21.11 -23.67
N LYS A 667 -29.84 21.84 -22.62
CA LYS A 667 -29.84 23.30 -22.62
C LYS A 667 -28.47 23.80 -22.17
N GLY A 668 -27.68 24.31 -23.11
CA GLY A 668 -26.38 24.88 -22.79
C GLY A 668 -26.45 26.25 -22.12
N LEU A 669 -25.99 26.31 -20.86
CA LEU A 669 -25.79 27.53 -20.10
C LEU A 669 -24.80 27.29 -18.94
N PRO A 670 -23.85 28.22 -18.67
CA PRO A 670 -23.66 29.53 -19.30
C PRO A 670 -22.69 29.52 -20.49
N LEU A 671 -22.79 30.54 -21.35
CA LEU A 671 -21.90 30.77 -22.51
C LEU A 671 -20.42 30.75 -22.08
N ILE A 672 -19.59 29.98 -22.80
CA ILE A 672 -18.14 30.04 -22.67
C ILE A 672 -17.70 31.47 -22.94
N ASN A 673 -16.99 32.07 -21.98
CA ASN A 673 -16.38 33.37 -22.17
C ASN A 673 -15.17 33.21 -23.10
N CYS A 674 -15.36 33.54 -24.38
CA CYS A 674 -14.29 33.51 -25.38
C CYS A 674 -13.33 34.70 -25.28
N ASP A 675 -13.29 35.44 -24.18
CA ASP A 675 -12.27 36.46 -23.97
C ASP A 675 -10.90 35.80 -23.81
N ASP A 676 -10.04 35.93 -24.83
CA ASP A 676 -8.66 35.42 -24.79
C ASP A 676 -7.72 36.33 -24.00
N GLY A 677 -8.24 37.41 -23.40
CA GLY A 677 -7.48 38.40 -22.67
C GLY A 677 -6.62 39.29 -23.55
N ASN A 678 -6.73 39.19 -24.89
CA ASN A 678 -5.98 40.00 -25.83
C ASN A 678 -6.84 41.17 -26.35
N PRO A 679 -6.56 42.43 -25.94
CA PRO A 679 -7.32 43.59 -26.41
C PRO A 679 -7.22 43.84 -27.92
N CYS A 680 -6.31 43.14 -28.62
CA CYS A 680 -6.09 43.23 -30.06
C CYS A 680 -6.81 42.18 -30.89
N THR A 681 -7.66 41.38 -30.27
CA THR A 681 -8.57 40.46 -30.93
C THR A 681 -10.02 40.88 -30.63
N THR A 682 -10.92 40.56 -31.56
CA THR A 682 -12.36 40.60 -31.30
C THR A 682 -12.80 39.17 -31.12
N ASP A 683 -13.27 38.89 -29.91
CA ASP A 683 -13.65 37.57 -29.46
C ASP A 683 -15.06 37.27 -29.91
N ILE A 684 -15.20 36.24 -30.74
CA ILE A 684 -16.48 35.81 -31.26
C ILE A 684 -16.57 34.32 -30.98
N CYS A 685 -17.62 33.91 -30.30
CA CYS A 685 -17.91 32.50 -30.19
C CYS A 685 -18.69 32.04 -31.42
N ASP A 686 -18.10 31.12 -32.19
CA ASP A 686 -18.76 30.45 -33.31
C ASP A 686 -19.35 29.13 -32.83
N ALA A 687 -20.66 28.94 -33.02
CA ALA A 687 -21.41 27.80 -32.49
C ALA A 687 -20.96 26.42 -33.01
N LYS A 688 -20.02 26.36 -33.97
CA LYS A 688 -19.54 25.13 -34.59
C LYS A 688 -18.02 24.95 -34.55
N ALA A 689 -17.28 26.05 -34.45
CA ALA A 689 -15.82 26.07 -34.37
C ALA A 689 -15.29 26.48 -32.99
N GLY A 690 -16.16 26.88 -32.06
CA GLY A 690 -15.79 27.38 -30.73
C GLY A 690 -15.29 28.83 -30.78
N CYS A 691 -14.45 29.21 -29.82
CA CYS A 691 -13.93 30.57 -29.73
C CYS A 691 -13.03 30.93 -30.94
N ALA A 692 -13.36 32.05 -31.59
CA ALA A 692 -12.62 32.61 -32.71
C ALA A 692 -12.15 34.04 -32.39
N TYR A 693 -10.85 34.27 -32.56
CA TYR A 693 -10.19 35.53 -32.21
C TYR A 693 -9.74 36.25 -33.48
N THR A 694 -10.44 37.31 -33.86
CA THR A 694 -10.13 38.05 -35.09
C THR A 694 -9.32 39.31 -34.80
N PRO A 695 -8.14 39.50 -35.43
CA PRO A 695 -7.34 40.71 -35.25
C PRO A 695 -8.13 42.01 -35.44
N ASN A 696 -8.08 42.90 -34.45
CA ASN A 696 -8.71 44.21 -34.47
C ASN A 696 -7.65 45.34 -34.60
N THR A 697 -8.11 46.58 -34.77
CA THR A 697 -7.24 47.78 -34.85
C THR A 697 -7.54 48.80 -33.75
N SER A 698 -8.04 48.32 -32.62
CA SER A 698 -8.38 49.16 -31.47
C SER A 698 -7.11 49.72 -30.82
N VAL A 699 -7.29 50.74 -29.98
CA VAL A 699 -6.22 51.15 -29.06
C VAL A 699 -6.03 50.06 -28.02
N CYS A 700 -4.78 49.75 -27.73
CA CYS A 700 -4.40 48.78 -26.71
C CYS A 700 -3.39 49.39 -25.76
N THR A 701 -3.00 48.62 -24.75
CA THR A 701 -1.83 48.92 -23.94
C THR A 701 -0.98 47.67 -23.93
N ASP A 702 0.30 47.80 -24.23
CA ASP A 702 1.28 46.73 -24.11
C ASP A 702 1.72 46.48 -22.64
N GLY A 703 1.05 47.16 -21.68
CA GLY A 703 1.37 47.11 -20.26
C GLY A 703 2.65 47.86 -19.91
N ASN A 704 3.30 48.50 -20.88
CA ASN A 704 4.53 49.25 -20.70
C ASN A 704 4.22 50.74 -20.54
N ALA A 705 4.49 51.30 -19.36
CA ALA A 705 4.26 52.71 -19.08
C ALA A 705 5.19 53.66 -19.88
N CYS A 706 6.13 53.11 -20.64
CA CYS A 706 7.08 53.81 -21.50
C CYS A 706 6.67 53.88 -22.97
N THR A 707 5.48 53.44 -23.31
CA THR A 707 4.92 53.48 -24.65
C THR A 707 3.53 54.11 -24.53
N ALA A 708 3.27 55.12 -25.37
CA ALA A 708 2.01 55.87 -25.31
C ALA A 708 1.35 55.89 -26.69
N GLY A 709 0.08 55.49 -26.72
CA GLY A 709 -0.72 55.43 -27.94
C GLY A 709 -0.56 54.12 -28.72
N ASP A 710 -0.49 52.98 -28.03
CA ASP A 710 -0.35 51.67 -28.65
C ASP A 710 -1.60 51.30 -29.45
N ILE A 711 -1.40 50.70 -30.62
CA ILE A 711 -2.48 50.35 -31.55
C ILE A 711 -2.32 48.90 -31.97
N CYS A 712 -3.44 48.18 -32.01
CA CYS A 712 -3.50 46.83 -32.49
C CYS A 712 -3.23 46.74 -33.99
N SER A 713 -2.36 45.82 -34.39
CA SER A 713 -2.12 45.48 -35.79
C SER A 713 -1.74 44.02 -35.87
N ASP A 714 -2.45 43.27 -36.71
CA ASP A 714 -2.22 41.83 -36.93
C ASP A 714 -2.38 40.96 -35.66
N GLY A 715 -3.25 41.39 -34.73
CA GLY A 715 -3.59 40.63 -33.51
C GLY A 715 -2.61 40.85 -32.35
N ILE A 716 -1.65 41.77 -32.52
CA ILE A 716 -0.62 42.09 -31.54
C ILE A 716 -0.70 43.59 -31.21
N CYS A 717 -0.57 43.93 -29.94
CA CYS A 717 -0.47 45.32 -29.50
C CYS A 717 0.90 45.88 -29.86
N LYS A 718 0.97 46.82 -30.82
CA LYS A 718 2.23 47.45 -31.21
C LYS A 718 2.45 48.71 -30.38
N ALA A 719 3.57 48.71 -29.67
CA ALA A 719 4.07 49.82 -28.86
C ALA A 719 4.11 51.16 -29.63
N GLY A 720 3.57 52.20 -29.01
CA GLY A 720 3.62 53.59 -29.47
C GLY A 720 4.99 54.24 -29.23
N ALA A 721 5.06 55.57 -29.41
CA ALA A 721 6.32 56.30 -29.26
C ALA A 721 6.77 56.39 -27.79
N VAL A 722 8.07 56.23 -27.54
CA VAL A 722 8.66 56.31 -26.19
C VAL A 722 8.72 57.78 -25.72
N PRO A 723 8.18 58.12 -24.52
CA PRO A 723 8.32 59.45 -23.92
C PRO A 723 9.78 59.79 -23.63
N ASN A 724 10.20 61.03 -23.90
CA ASN A 724 11.54 61.51 -23.51
C ASN A 724 11.56 61.78 -21.99
N CYS A 725 12.34 60.98 -21.25
CA CYS A 725 12.42 61.05 -19.79
C CYS A 725 13.56 61.93 -19.24
N ASP A 726 14.39 62.53 -20.09
CA ASP A 726 15.54 63.37 -19.67
C ASP A 726 15.09 64.64 -18.94
N ASP A 727 15.46 64.76 -17.66
CA ASP A 727 15.14 65.91 -16.80
C ASP A 727 16.27 66.95 -16.72
N LYS A 728 17.39 66.68 -17.42
CA LYS A 728 18.60 67.50 -17.50
C LYS A 728 19.38 67.64 -16.19
N ASN A 729 19.16 66.76 -15.22
CA ASN A 729 19.94 66.69 -14.01
C ASN A 729 21.06 65.64 -14.14
N GLU A 730 22.32 66.09 -14.13
CA GLU A 730 23.49 65.20 -14.25
C GLU A 730 23.65 64.23 -13.05
N CYS A 731 22.85 64.40 -12.00
CA CYS A 731 22.80 63.54 -10.81
C CYS A 731 21.67 62.51 -10.80
N THR A 732 20.90 62.40 -11.89
CA THR A 732 19.93 61.32 -12.11
C THR A 732 20.30 60.53 -13.35
N ASP A 733 20.12 59.21 -13.31
CA ASP A 733 20.01 58.42 -14.54
C ASP A 733 18.53 58.35 -14.88
N ASP A 734 18.20 59.07 -15.95
CA ASP A 734 16.86 59.15 -16.47
C ASP A 734 16.65 58.00 -17.44
N PHE A 735 15.80 57.06 -17.05
CA PHE A 735 15.41 55.96 -17.90
C PHE A 735 13.92 55.73 -17.78
N CYS A 736 13.36 55.13 -18.82
CA CYS A 736 11.97 54.76 -18.77
C CYS A 736 11.87 53.34 -18.21
N ASP A 737 11.25 53.21 -17.03
CA ASP A 737 10.96 51.93 -16.39
C ASP A 737 9.65 51.35 -16.96
N PRO A 738 9.67 50.13 -17.52
CA PRO A 738 8.49 49.56 -18.17
C PRO A 738 7.25 49.43 -17.28
N LYS A 739 7.39 49.36 -15.95
CA LYS A 739 6.28 49.21 -15.01
C LYS A 739 5.73 50.53 -14.49
N VAL A 740 6.55 51.57 -14.37
CA VAL A 740 6.16 52.82 -13.68
C VAL A 740 6.34 54.10 -14.51
N GLY A 741 6.90 54.02 -15.72
CA GLY A 741 7.06 55.13 -16.66
C GLY A 741 8.41 55.83 -16.50
N CYS A 742 8.49 57.14 -16.76
CA CYS A 742 9.75 57.86 -16.59
C CYS A 742 10.22 57.84 -15.13
N VAL A 743 11.43 57.31 -14.89
CA VAL A 743 12.08 57.24 -13.59
C VAL A 743 13.42 57.94 -13.66
N ASN A 744 13.62 58.89 -12.75
CA ASN A 744 14.86 59.65 -12.64
C ASN A 744 15.56 59.19 -11.36
N ASN A 745 16.37 58.15 -11.46
CA ASN A 745 16.98 57.54 -10.28
C ASN A 745 18.24 58.31 -9.88
N PRO A 746 18.38 58.68 -8.59
CA PRO A 746 19.61 59.26 -8.08
C PRO A 746 20.81 58.36 -8.32
N VAL A 747 21.84 58.86 -9.00
CA VAL A 747 23.08 58.12 -9.23
C VAL A 747 24.26 58.77 -8.54
N GLY A 748 25.18 57.96 -8.00
CA GLY A 748 26.41 58.43 -7.36
C GLY A 748 27.53 58.75 -8.35
N LYS A 749 27.23 59.47 -9.43
CA LYS A 749 28.23 59.86 -10.44
C LYS A 749 28.99 61.11 -9.98
N PRO A 750 30.23 61.33 -10.47
CA PRO A 750 30.93 62.59 -10.27
C PRO A 750 30.14 63.71 -10.93
N CYS A 751 29.95 64.81 -10.22
CA CYS A 751 29.31 66.00 -10.75
C CYS A 751 30.22 67.21 -10.55
N ASN A 752 29.76 68.41 -10.90
CA ASN A 752 30.48 69.65 -10.63
C ASN A 752 29.52 70.66 -10.01
N ASP A 753 29.82 71.12 -8.80
CA ASP A 753 28.96 72.07 -8.06
C ASP A 753 29.20 73.54 -8.47
N GLY A 754 30.10 73.77 -9.43
CA GLY A 754 30.52 75.09 -9.90
C GLY A 754 31.60 75.75 -9.04
N ASN A 755 32.10 75.10 -7.98
CA ASN A 755 33.13 75.62 -7.08
C ASN A 755 34.51 75.04 -7.39
N LEU A 756 35.42 75.86 -7.92
CA LEU A 756 36.77 75.43 -8.32
C LEU A 756 37.72 75.10 -7.14
N CYS A 757 37.28 75.30 -5.89
CA CYS A 757 38.03 74.97 -4.67
C CYS A 757 37.52 73.71 -3.96
N THR A 758 36.65 72.92 -4.58
CA THR A 758 36.30 71.55 -4.13
C THR A 758 36.76 70.54 -5.18
N ILE A 759 37.12 69.33 -4.72
CA ILE A 759 37.55 68.23 -5.59
C ILE A 759 36.74 66.99 -5.21
N GLY A 760 36.27 66.26 -6.23
CA GLY A 760 35.50 65.04 -6.03
C GLY A 760 34.05 65.33 -5.65
N ASP A 761 33.42 66.36 -6.25
CA ASP A 761 31.99 66.60 -6.06
C ASP A 761 31.22 65.36 -6.52
N SER A 762 30.23 64.99 -5.71
CA SER A 762 29.53 63.73 -5.90
C SER A 762 28.04 63.94 -5.73
N CYS A 763 27.28 63.28 -6.60
CA CYS A 763 25.85 63.27 -6.50
C CYS A 763 25.44 62.49 -5.25
N GLN A 764 24.74 63.15 -4.33
CA GLN A 764 24.10 62.52 -3.18
C GLN A 764 22.61 62.84 -3.21
N ALA A 765 21.79 61.79 -3.21
CA ALA A 765 20.33 61.87 -3.23
C ALA A 765 19.76 62.77 -4.35
N GLY A 766 20.34 62.73 -5.55
CA GLY A 766 19.84 63.44 -6.74
C GLY A 766 20.26 64.91 -6.83
N THR A 767 21.12 65.36 -5.92
CA THR A 767 21.72 66.71 -5.92
C THR A 767 23.23 66.64 -5.91
N CYS A 768 23.88 67.51 -6.68
CA CYS A 768 25.34 67.61 -6.68
C CYS A 768 25.80 68.26 -5.38
N GLN A 769 26.53 67.51 -4.56
CA GLN A 769 27.10 68.05 -3.32
C GLN A 769 28.59 68.34 -3.52
N ALA A 770 28.97 69.52 -3.02
CA ALA A 770 30.34 69.98 -2.95
C ALA A 770 31.24 68.91 -2.31
N GLY A 771 32.27 68.49 -3.02
CA GLY A 771 33.27 67.53 -2.57
C GLY A 771 34.16 68.10 -1.48
N VAL A 772 35.23 67.38 -1.16
CA VAL A 772 36.18 67.84 -0.14
C VAL A 772 36.84 69.15 -0.60
N PRO A 773 37.04 70.13 0.30
CA PRO A 773 37.81 71.32 -0.02
C PRO A 773 39.18 70.94 -0.55
N LYS A 774 39.60 71.57 -1.64
CA LYS A 774 40.91 71.38 -2.28
C LYS A 774 42.01 71.59 -1.24
N PHE A 775 42.65 70.49 -0.85
CA PHE A 775 43.69 70.48 0.16
C PHE A 775 44.95 71.14 -0.41
N CYS A 776 45.18 72.39 -0.02
CA CYS A 776 46.30 73.20 -0.50
C CYS A 776 47.52 73.16 0.41
N ASP A 777 47.46 72.37 1.48
CA ASP A 777 48.57 72.17 2.41
C ASP A 777 49.76 71.55 1.68
N ASP A 778 50.88 72.26 1.64
CA ASP A 778 52.11 71.77 1.00
C ASP A 778 53.00 70.95 1.95
N GLY A 779 52.49 70.62 3.13
CA GLY A 779 53.18 69.84 4.15
C GLY A 779 54.31 70.61 4.82
N ASN A 780 54.38 71.94 4.63
CA ASN A 780 55.36 72.78 5.28
C ASN A 780 54.73 73.56 6.43
N PRO A 781 55.05 73.23 7.70
CA PRO A 781 54.50 73.95 8.87
C PRO A 781 54.93 75.42 8.95
N CYS A 782 55.82 75.87 8.05
CA CYS A 782 56.31 77.24 7.94
C CYS A 782 55.62 78.06 6.83
N THR A 783 54.50 77.58 6.30
CA THR A 783 53.62 78.29 5.36
C THR A 783 52.17 78.28 5.85
N THR A 784 51.39 79.26 5.39
CA THR A 784 49.94 79.29 5.55
C THR A 784 49.32 79.11 4.16
N ASP A 785 48.57 78.04 4.00
CA ASP A 785 48.10 77.60 2.69
C ASP A 785 46.60 77.88 2.52
N SER A 786 46.21 78.32 1.32
CA SER A 786 44.81 78.67 1.01
C SER A 786 44.50 78.47 -0.48
N CYS A 787 43.25 78.11 -0.80
CA CYS A 787 42.76 78.05 -2.17
C CYS A 787 42.19 79.42 -2.57
N ASN A 788 42.66 80.01 -3.67
CA ASN A 788 42.17 81.30 -4.16
C ASN A 788 40.91 81.13 -5.05
N THR A 789 40.24 82.24 -5.39
CA THR A 789 39.00 82.25 -6.19
C THR A 789 39.15 81.74 -7.64
N ALA A 790 40.37 81.44 -8.09
CA ALA A 790 40.63 80.81 -9.38
C ALA A 790 40.90 79.29 -9.26
N GLY A 791 40.74 78.69 -8.08
CA GLY A 791 40.98 77.26 -7.83
C GLY A 791 42.46 76.88 -7.74
N LEU A 792 43.37 77.86 -7.52
CA LEU A 792 44.82 77.64 -7.39
C LEU A 792 45.24 77.71 -5.92
N CYS A 793 46.12 76.79 -5.52
CA CYS A 793 46.72 76.80 -4.19
C CYS A 793 47.79 77.89 -4.07
N VAL A 794 47.71 78.67 -3.00
CA VAL A 794 48.67 79.72 -2.66
C VAL A 794 49.22 79.48 -1.26
N ASN A 795 50.54 79.47 -1.14
CA ASN A 795 51.28 79.13 0.09
C ASN A 795 52.14 80.33 0.47
N VAL A 796 51.86 80.95 1.62
CA VAL A 796 52.53 82.19 2.07
C VAL A 796 53.38 81.88 3.29
N ALA A 797 54.66 82.29 3.28
CA ALA A 797 55.59 82.02 4.39
C ALA A 797 55.09 82.63 5.72
N ALA A 798 55.15 81.82 6.79
CA ALA A 798 54.72 82.17 8.13
C ALA A 798 55.81 81.85 9.17
N ASP A 799 55.89 82.67 10.22
CA ASP A 799 56.83 82.49 11.34
C ASP A 799 56.18 81.62 12.44
N GLY A 800 56.93 80.65 12.99
CA GLY A 800 56.39 79.68 13.96
C GLY A 800 57.41 78.65 14.45
N LEU A 801 56.96 77.76 15.34
CA LEU A 801 57.67 76.53 15.70
C LEU A 801 57.35 75.45 14.67
N CYS A 802 58.30 74.57 14.38
CA CYS A 802 58.11 73.45 13.48
C CYS A 802 58.74 72.18 14.08
N ASP A 803 58.64 71.06 13.36
CA ASP A 803 59.25 69.77 13.70
C ASP A 803 59.92 69.28 12.41
N ASP A 804 61.22 68.97 12.46
CA ASP A 804 62.00 68.53 11.30
C ASP A 804 61.82 67.03 10.96
N GLY A 805 60.94 66.33 11.68
CA GLY A 805 60.65 64.91 11.48
C GLY A 805 61.73 63.99 12.05
N ASN A 806 62.70 64.54 12.79
CA ASN A 806 63.65 63.77 13.55
C ASN A 806 63.16 63.70 15.01
N PRO A 807 62.74 62.54 15.55
CA PRO A 807 62.16 62.40 16.91
C PRO A 807 63.19 62.58 18.05
N CYS A 808 64.24 63.33 17.78
CA CYS A 808 65.57 63.28 18.36
C CYS A 808 66.19 64.68 18.46
N THR A 809 65.35 65.71 18.28
CA THR A 809 65.64 67.13 18.34
C THR A 809 64.46 67.80 19.06
N GLN A 810 64.71 68.86 19.84
CA GLN A 810 63.66 69.61 20.52
C GLN A 810 63.93 71.11 20.35
N GLY A 811 62.92 71.85 19.88
CA GLY A 811 62.94 73.31 19.74
C GLY A 811 63.13 73.83 18.30
N ASP A 812 62.64 73.13 17.29
CA ASP A 812 62.81 73.52 15.88
C ASP A 812 61.96 74.76 15.53
N SER A 813 62.47 75.61 14.63
CA SER A 813 61.83 76.90 14.30
C SER A 813 61.80 77.19 12.80
N CYS A 814 60.77 77.92 12.37
CA CYS A 814 60.58 78.33 10.99
C CYS A 814 61.40 79.58 10.67
N GLN A 815 62.21 79.52 9.62
CA GLN A 815 62.92 80.68 9.07
C GLN A 815 62.77 80.71 7.54
N ASN A 816 62.20 81.79 7.00
CA ASN A 816 61.96 81.98 5.56
C ASN A 816 61.23 80.81 4.88
N GLY A 817 60.18 80.30 5.53
CA GLY A 817 59.37 79.20 4.99
C GLY A 817 60.09 77.85 4.96
N LYS A 818 61.09 77.61 5.82
CA LYS A 818 61.72 76.30 6.02
C LYS A 818 61.97 76.01 7.50
N CYS A 819 61.80 74.74 7.89
CA CYS A 819 62.06 74.29 9.26
C CYS A 819 63.56 74.02 9.49
N VAL A 820 64.11 74.47 10.62
CA VAL A 820 65.52 74.26 11.01
C VAL A 820 65.65 73.59 12.41
N ALA A 821 66.52 72.57 12.49
CA ALA A 821 66.65 71.59 13.59
C ALA A 821 67.28 72.10 14.91
N GLY A 822 66.79 71.58 16.05
CA GLY A 822 67.29 71.71 17.44
C GLY A 822 68.23 70.56 17.87
N THR A 823 68.62 70.44 19.16
CA THR A 823 69.93 69.83 19.54
C THR A 823 70.06 68.54 20.40
N THR A 824 69.07 67.63 20.65
CA THR A 824 69.36 66.39 21.45
C THR A 824 68.42 65.16 21.29
N ASN A 825 68.97 63.90 21.33
CA ASN A 825 68.43 62.63 20.75
C ASN A 825 68.45 61.36 21.69
N VAL A 826 67.38 60.50 21.79
CA VAL A 826 67.33 59.12 22.40
C VAL A 826 66.14 58.24 21.86
N CYS A 827 66.25 56.90 21.63
CA CYS A 827 65.12 55.97 21.26
C CYS A 827 65.25 54.47 21.73
N ALA A 828 64.21 53.88 22.42
CA ALA A 828 63.85 52.43 22.64
C ALA A 828 62.47 52.27 23.39
N CYS A 829 61.75 51.10 23.40
CA CYS A 829 60.54 50.91 24.28
C CYS A 829 60.96 50.86 25.74
N GLU A 830 60.43 51.78 26.54
CA GLU A 830 60.75 51.90 27.96
C GLU A 830 59.57 51.48 28.85
N ALA A 831 58.36 51.38 28.29
CA ALA A 831 57.15 51.06 29.05
C ALA A 831 56.13 50.19 28.28
N ASP A 832 55.17 49.61 29.01
CA ASP A 832 54.17 48.69 28.46
C ASP A 832 53.26 49.35 27.40
N GLU A 833 53.09 50.67 27.47
CA GLU A 833 52.27 51.49 26.57
C GLU A 833 52.82 51.55 25.15
N ASP A 834 54.10 51.24 24.96
CA ASP A 834 54.77 51.22 23.66
C ASP A 834 54.38 49.97 22.83
N CYS A 835 53.70 48.99 23.45
CA CYS A 835 53.40 47.66 22.87
C CYS A 835 51.95 47.49 22.35
N VAL A 836 51.15 48.55 22.33
CA VAL A 836 49.69 48.47 22.13
C VAL A 836 49.29 48.47 20.64
N SER A 837 50.17 48.97 19.75
CA SER A 837 49.89 49.06 18.31
C SER A 837 50.11 47.71 17.61
N GLY A 838 49.03 47.07 17.15
CA GLY A 838 49.06 45.82 16.37
C GLY A 838 49.05 44.53 17.20
N TRP A 839 48.74 44.60 18.49
CA TRP A 839 48.70 43.46 19.40
C TRP A 839 47.37 42.67 19.33
N ASN A 840 47.43 41.34 19.41
CA ASN A 840 46.23 40.48 19.49
C ASN A 840 45.77 40.35 20.95
N PHE A 841 44.60 40.90 21.28
CA PHE A 841 44.11 40.96 22.65
C PHE A 841 43.52 39.63 23.16
N CYS A 842 43.21 38.66 22.28
CA CYS A 842 42.80 37.32 22.73
C CYS A 842 43.97 36.51 23.32
N ASP A 843 45.22 36.85 22.97
CA ASP A 843 46.44 36.21 23.49
C ASP A 843 46.87 36.74 24.87
N GLY A 844 46.19 37.79 25.35
CA GLY A 844 46.41 38.42 26.66
C GLY A 844 46.92 39.86 26.59
N THR A 845 47.19 40.47 27.74
CA THR A 845 47.64 41.88 27.84
C THR A 845 49.13 42.02 27.51
N PRO A 846 49.57 42.97 26.65
CA PRO A 846 50.99 43.14 26.31
C PRO A 846 51.85 43.73 27.45
N GLN A 847 53.16 43.44 27.43
CA GLN A 847 54.19 43.93 28.36
C GLN A 847 55.53 44.17 27.63
N CYS A 848 56.21 45.31 27.86
CA CYS A 848 57.59 45.55 27.36
C CYS A 848 58.58 44.94 28.37
N VAL A 849 59.27 43.87 27.98
CA VAL A 849 60.29 43.20 28.80
C VAL A 849 61.59 43.11 28.00
N GLY A 850 62.61 43.85 28.44
CA GLY A 850 63.92 43.85 27.78
C GLY A 850 63.86 44.41 26.34
N ASN A 851 63.17 45.55 26.17
CA ASN A 851 62.97 46.23 24.89
C ASN A 851 62.20 45.41 23.84
N LYS A 852 61.36 44.45 24.28
CA LYS A 852 60.55 43.59 23.43
C LYS A 852 59.15 43.36 24.04
N CYS A 853 58.12 43.46 23.21
CA CYS A 853 56.73 43.26 23.62
C CYS A 853 56.36 41.76 23.71
N ILE A 854 55.84 41.32 24.86
CA ILE A 854 55.40 39.93 25.14
C ILE A 854 54.05 39.91 25.89
N ALA A 855 53.33 38.78 25.88
CA ALA A 855 52.05 38.63 26.58
C ALA A 855 52.22 38.39 28.09
N LYS A 856 51.39 39.02 28.93
CA LYS A 856 51.35 38.76 30.38
C LYS A 856 50.80 37.35 30.66
N PRO A 857 51.49 36.53 31.47
CA PRO A 857 51.03 35.18 31.80
C PRO A 857 49.62 35.15 32.40
N ASN A 858 48.79 34.17 32.00
CA ASN A 858 47.41 33.93 32.48
C ASN A 858 46.40 35.07 32.21
N THR A 859 46.61 35.86 31.15
CA THR A 859 45.67 36.94 30.77
C THR A 859 44.93 36.67 29.45
N ALA A 860 45.10 35.49 28.85
CA ALA A 860 44.38 35.09 27.65
C ALA A 860 42.88 34.90 27.91
N VAL A 861 42.05 35.35 26.98
CA VAL A 861 40.59 35.37 27.12
C VAL A 861 40.01 33.99 26.78
N VAL A 862 39.20 33.42 27.69
CA VAL A 862 38.47 32.16 27.48
C VAL A 862 36.97 32.45 27.50
N CYS A 863 36.27 32.12 26.42
CA CYS A 863 34.84 32.39 26.26
C CYS A 863 33.96 31.25 26.82
N ASP A 864 32.80 31.61 27.36
CA ASP A 864 31.80 30.68 27.89
C ASP A 864 30.98 30.07 26.74
N LEU A 865 30.97 28.73 26.66
CA LEU A 865 30.33 27.96 25.57
C LEU A 865 28.89 27.54 25.90
N THR A 866 28.32 27.96 27.03
CA THR A 866 26.95 27.61 27.42
C THR A 866 25.86 28.17 26.49
N ASN A 867 26.19 29.14 25.64
CA ASN A 867 25.29 29.71 24.63
C ASN A 867 25.48 29.10 23.23
N ASP A 868 26.34 28.09 23.09
CA ASP A 868 26.48 27.38 21.83
C ASP A 868 25.28 26.45 21.60
N GLY A 869 24.70 26.52 20.40
CA GLY A 869 23.58 25.71 19.97
C GLY A 869 23.68 25.38 18.47
N PRO A 870 22.75 24.59 17.92
CA PRO A 870 22.80 24.19 16.51
C PRO A 870 22.82 25.37 15.53
N CYS A 871 22.32 26.55 15.94
CA CYS A 871 22.26 27.75 15.11
C CYS A 871 23.19 28.91 15.56
N ALA A 872 24.00 28.77 16.62
CA ALA A 872 24.89 29.85 17.09
C ALA A 872 26.19 29.32 17.74
N LYS A 873 27.32 29.99 17.49
CA LYS A 873 28.65 29.67 18.08
C LYS A 873 29.32 30.91 18.70
N THR A 874 30.05 30.72 19.78
CA THR A 874 30.71 31.80 20.54
C THR A 874 32.24 31.80 20.37
N ALA A 875 32.86 32.94 20.03
CA ALA A 875 34.32 33.07 19.84
C ALA A 875 34.90 34.43 20.29
N CYS A 876 36.21 34.48 20.60
CA CYS A 876 36.93 35.72 20.99
C CYS A 876 37.32 36.56 19.75
N VAL A 877 37.07 37.87 19.79
CA VAL A 877 37.41 38.84 18.73
C VAL A 877 38.84 39.40 18.93
N PRO A 878 39.80 39.17 18.01
CA PRO A 878 41.23 39.51 18.21
C PRO A 878 41.55 40.99 18.44
N SER A 879 40.72 41.90 17.91
CA SER A 879 40.96 43.34 17.97
C SER A 879 40.62 43.97 19.32
N ASN A 880 39.84 43.30 20.16
CA ASN A 880 39.41 43.84 21.45
C ASN A 880 39.30 42.81 22.59
N GLY A 881 39.52 41.53 22.33
CA GLY A 881 39.49 40.46 23.33
C GLY A 881 38.08 40.15 23.88
N GLN A 882 37.00 40.55 23.20
CA GLN A 882 35.63 40.29 23.65
C GLN A 882 35.07 39.00 23.04
N CYS A 883 34.28 38.25 23.80
CA CYS A 883 33.55 37.08 23.32
C CYS A 883 32.28 37.53 22.57
N ALA A 884 32.14 37.14 21.32
CA ALA A 884 30.99 37.43 20.48
C ALA A 884 30.34 36.14 19.96
N THR A 885 29.02 36.10 19.98
CA THR A 885 28.22 35.05 19.36
C THR A 885 27.98 35.38 17.89
N SER A 886 28.18 34.41 17.02
CA SER A 886 27.89 34.51 15.57
C SER A 886 26.86 33.44 15.17
N PRO A 887 25.89 33.78 14.31
CA PRO A 887 24.95 32.78 13.78
C PRO A 887 25.69 31.78 12.88
N VAL A 888 25.30 30.51 12.97
CA VAL A 888 25.69 29.47 12.01
C VAL A 888 24.86 29.66 10.73
N ASN A 889 25.45 29.34 9.56
CA ASN A 889 24.89 29.57 8.21
C ASN A 889 23.35 29.46 8.12
N GLU A 890 22.72 30.49 7.54
CA GLU A 890 21.29 30.51 7.21
C GLU A 890 20.90 29.25 6.42
N GLY A 891 19.83 28.57 6.84
CA GLY A 891 19.33 27.35 6.20
C GLY A 891 19.94 26.03 6.71
N SER A 892 20.86 26.06 7.68
CA SER A 892 21.39 24.82 8.29
C SER A 892 20.29 24.04 9.02
N VAL A 893 20.31 22.71 8.94
CA VAL A 893 19.33 21.83 9.60
C VAL A 893 19.43 21.94 11.12
N CYS A 894 18.27 22.09 11.77
CA CYS A 894 18.14 22.12 13.21
C CYS A 894 16.84 21.41 13.62
N ASN A 895 16.54 21.34 14.92
CA ASN A 895 15.26 20.84 15.42
C ASN A 895 14.73 21.85 16.44
N ASP A 896 13.54 22.39 16.21
CA ASP A 896 12.95 23.44 17.06
C ASP A 896 12.21 22.88 18.28
N GLY A 897 12.20 21.56 18.44
CA GLY A 897 11.52 20.82 19.51
C GLY A 897 10.02 20.65 19.31
N ASN A 898 9.48 21.04 18.14
CA ASN A 898 8.07 20.91 17.80
C ASN A 898 7.84 19.68 16.90
N ALA A 899 7.19 18.65 17.44
CA ALA A 899 6.89 17.40 16.72
C ALA A 899 5.91 17.56 15.53
N CYS A 900 5.38 18.77 15.31
CA CYS A 900 4.47 19.12 14.23
C CYS A 900 5.15 19.77 13.02
N THR A 901 6.45 19.97 13.08
CA THR A 901 7.25 20.53 11.99
C THR A 901 8.41 19.60 11.66
N SER A 902 8.71 19.47 10.37
CA SER A 902 9.85 18.71 9.87
C SER A 902 10.71 19.60 8.97
N ALA A 903 11.98 19.25 8.82
CA ALA A 903 12.97 20.04 8.08
C ALA A 903 13.17 21.48 8.64
N ASP A 904 13.34 21.60 9.95
CA ASP A 904 13.57 22.90 10.60
C ASP A 904 14.94 23.48 10.22
N THR A 905 14.99 24.80 10.05
CA THR A 905 16.19 25.50 9.55
C THR A 905 16.59 26.67 10.43
N CYS A 906 17.89 26.98 10.46
CA CYS A 906 18.40 28.14 11.20
C CYS A 906 18.10 29.44 10.44
N LYS A 907 17.46 30.40 11.13
CA LYS A 907 17.27 31.77 10.65
C LYS A 907 17.64 32.78 11.73
N ALA A 908 18.58 33.68 11.44
CA ALA A 908 19.11 34.68 12.36
C ALA A 908 19.58 34.11 13.72
N GLY A 909 20.17 32.91 13.72
CA GLY A 909 20.67 32.25 14.93
C GLY A 909 19.62 31.53 15.78
N ILE A 910 18.37 31.44 15.28
CA ILE A 910 17.25 30.76 15.94
C ILE A 910 16.77 29.62 15.03
N CYS A 911 16.48 28.45 15.61
CA CYS A 911 15.86 27.36 14.86
C CYS A 911 14.38 27.66 14.62
N ILE A 912 13.95 27.65 13.36
CA ILE A 912 12.55 27.90 12.98
C ILE A 912 11.94 26.63 12.38
N GLY A 913 10.75 26.28 12.85
CA GLY A 913 9.98 25.14 12.36
C GLY A 913 9.75 25.20 10.85
N GLY A 914 10.04 24.10 10.17
CA GLY A 914 9.95 23.97 8.72
C GLY A 914 8.54 23.63 8.23
N THR A 915 8.46 22.56 7.45
CA THR A 915 7.23 22.08 6.82
C THR A 915 6.27 21.52 7.86
N PRO A 916 4.98 21.90 7.89
CA PRO A 916 4.00 21.29 8.78
C PRO A 916 3.83 19.79 8.46
N VAL A 917 3.92 18.95 9.49
CA VAL A 917 3.63 17.51 9.36
C VAL A 917 2.13 17.34 9.10
N PRO A 918 1.71 16.73 7.96
CA PRO A 918 0.31 16.47 7.69
C PRO A 918 -0.18 15.39 8.65
N CYS A 919 -1.12 15.74 9.53
CA CYS A 919 -1.68 14.81 10.52
C CYS A 919 -3.02 14.23 10.10
N ASP A 920 -3.34 14.19 8.81
CA ASP A 920 -4.59 13.61 8.32
C ASP A 920 -4.44 12.08 8.18
N ASP A 921 -5.13 11.31 9.02
CA ASP A 921 -5.13 9.83 8.94
C ASP A 921 -6.16 9.28 7.94
N LYS A 922 -6.83 10.17 7.20
CA LYS A 922 -7.91 9.86 6.25
C LYS A 922 -9.10 9.14 6.88
N ASN A 923 -9.21 9.13 8.22
CA ASN A 923 -10.35 8.56 8.90
C ASN A 923 -11.39 9.68 9.18
N PRO A 924 -12.56 9.66 8.53
CA PRO A 924 -13.59 10.68 8.75
C PRO A 924 -14.16 10.68 10.19
N CYS A 925 -13.81 9.68 11.00
CA CYS A 925 -14.23 9.54 12.39
C CYS A 925 -13.25 9.98 13.45
N THR A 926 -12.17 10.63 13.03
CA THR A 926 -11.22 11.33 13.89
C THR A 926 -11.21 12.81 13.53
N THR A 927 -10.92 13.63 14.54
CA THR A 927 -10.56 15.02 14.33
C THR A 927 -9.07 15.13 14.58
N ASP A 928 -8.39 15.53 13.53
CA ASP A 928 -6.95 15.41 13.44
C ASP A 928 -6.31 16.73 13.84
N SER A 929 -5.40 16.65 14.79
CA SER A 929 -4.72 17.82 15.31
C SER A 929 -3.29 17.48 15.60
N CYS A 930 -2.39 18.42 15.36
CA CYS A 930 -1.00 18.22 15.72
C CYS A 930 -0.69 18.83 17.08
N ASN A 931 -0.19 18.01 17.99
CA ASN A 931 0.29 18.42 19.30
C ASN A 931 1.81 18.63 19.27
N LYS A 932 2.25 19.85 19.62
CA LYS A 932 3.66 20.27 19.50
C LYS A 932 4.66 19.42 20.27
N THR A 933 4.23 18.64 21.26
CA THR A 933 5.12 17.80 22.09
C THR A 933 5.00 16.31 21.78
N THR A 934 3.85 15.85 21.27
CA THR A 934 3.57 14.41 21.09
C THR A 934 3.32 14.01 19.63
N GLY A 935 3.29 14.97 18.70
CA GLY A 935 3.07 14.72 17.27
C GLY A 935 1.59 14.69 16.92
N CYS A 936 1.21 13.92 15.90
CA CYS A 936 -0.17 13.82 15.45
C CYS A 936 -1.07 13.16 16.52
N VAL A 937 -2.20 13.80 16.79
CA VAL A 937 -3.21 13.36 17.76
C VAL A 937 -4.55 13.25 17.05
N PHE A 938 -5.04 12.01 16.95
CA PHE A 938 -6.31 11.66 16.32
C PHE A 938 -7.38 11.50 17.42
N THR A 939 -8.29 12.47 17.52
CA THR A 939 -9.32 12.44 18.57
C THR A 939 -10.63 11.92 18.00
N PRO A 940 -11.24 10.85 18.54
CA PRO A 940 -12.53 10.36 18.09
C PRO A 940 -13.61 11.45 18.05
N THR A 941 -14.30 11.59 16.93
CA THR A 941 -15.43 12.52 16.76
C THR A 941 -16.76 11.78 16.67
N THR A 942 -17.86 12.55 16.68
CA THR A 942 -19.25 12.09 16.48
C THR A 942 -19.84 12.63 15.18
N ALA A 943 -18.96 13.04 14.25
CA ALA A 943 -19.35 13.55 12.95
C ALA A 943 -20.12 12.49 12.12
N PRO A 944 -20.92 12.92 11.13
CA PRO A 944 -21.47 12.01 10.14
C PRO A 944 -20.34 11.37 9.35
N CYS A 945 -20.47 10.08 9.06
CA CYS A 945 -19.54 9.33 8.23
C CYS A 945 -20.32 8.48 7.22
N ASN A 946 -19.61 7.69 6.42
CA ASN A 946 -20.20 6.70 5.52
C ASN A 946 -19.43 5.40 5.75
N ASP A 947 -20.12 4.34 6.17
CA ASP A 947 -19.50 3.04 6.45
C ASP A 947 -19.30 2.17 5.20
N GLY A 948 -19.60 2.71 4.01
CA GLY A 948 -19.52 2.03 2.73
C GLY A 948 -20.69 1.09 2.44
N ASN A 949 -21.67 0.98 3.35
CA ASN A 949 -22.84 0.14 3.18
C ASN A 949 -24.03 0.97 2.68
N ALA A 950 -24.45 0.73 1.44
CA ALA A 950 -25.60 1.41 0.84
C ALA A 950 -26.94 1.15 1.54
N CYS A 951 -27.02 0.19 2.47
CA CYS A 951 -28.25 -0.17 3.19
C CYS A 951 -28.46 0.62 4.50
N THR A 952 -27.53 1.49 4.88
CA THR A 952 -27.57 2.27 6.12
C THR A 952 -27.52 3.76 5.81
N THR A 953 -28.36 4.53 6.52
CA THR A 953 -28.39 5.99 6.39
C THR A 953 -28.23 6.64 7.76
N GLY A 954 -27.52 7.77 7.77
CA GLY A 954 -27.21 8.50 9.00
C GLY A 954 -26.11 7.84 9.84
N ASP A 955 -25.07 7.29 9.20
CA ASP A 955 -23.93 6.71 9.90
C ASP A 955 -23.21 7.79 10.72
N VAL A 956 -22.82 7.40 11.93
CA VAL A 956 -22.19 8.31 12.90
C VAL A 956 -20.94 7.69 13.46
N CYS A 957 -19.94 8.53 13.64
CA CYS A 957 -18.70 8.11 14.26
C CYS A 957 -18.91 7.79 15.74
N ALA A 958 -18.42 6.64 16.17
CA ALA A 958 -18.35 6.26 17.57
C ALA A 958 -17.04 5.55 17.87
N THR A 959 -16.33 6.02 18.90
CA THR A 959 -15.03 5.45 19.32
C THR A 959 -13.97 5.39 18.21
N GLY A 960 -13.97 6.35 17.28
CA GLY A 960 -12.96 6.46 16.22
C GLY A 960 -13.22 5.59 15.00
N ALA A 961 -14.38 4.93 14.93
CA ALA A 961 -14.81 4.14 13.78
C ALA A 961 -16.22 4.56 13.34
N CYS A 962 -16.49 4.48 12.03
CA CYS A 962 -17.82 4.73 11.50
C CYS A 962 -18.74 3.60 11.93
N LYS A 963 -19.85 3.94 12.59
CA LYS A 963 -20.87 2.95 12.97
C LYS A 963 -22.06 3.07 12.03
N PRO A 964 -22.60 1.93 11.57
CA PRO A 964 -23.78 1.93 10.73
C PRO A 964 -24.92 2.64 11.43
N GLY A 965 -25.56 3.55 10.70
CA GLY A 965 -26.73 4.29 11.12
C GLY A 965 -27.99 3.43 11.15
N THR A 966 -29.14 4.06 11.01
CA THR A 966 -30.40 3.32 10.89
C THR A 966 -30.46 2.60 9.55
N ARG A 967 -30.94 1.36 9.55
CA ARG A 967 -31.23 0.62 8.33
C ARG A 967 -32.26 1.40 7.53
N ASP A 968 -31.93 1.71 6.28
CA ASP A 968 -32.86 2.41 5.40
C ASP A 968 -33.98 1.44 4.98
N GLU A 969 -35.16 1.57 5.60
CA GLU A 969 -36.33 0.74 5.27
C GLU A 969 -36.89 1.05 3.86
N THR A 970 -36.34 2.03 3.14
CA THR A 970 -36.66 2.26 1.72
C THR A 970 -35.74 1.54 0.76
N ALA A 971 -34.58 1.03 1.22
CA ALA A 971 -33.73 0.13 0.46
C ALA A 971 -34.26 -1.33 0.44
N ASP A 972 -35.30 -1.63 1.23
CA ASP A 972 -35.95 -2.95 1.30
C ASP A 972 -37.28 -3.00 0.52
N GLN A 973 -37.25 -2.55 -0.75
CA GLN A 973 -38.24 -2.95 -1.75
C GLN A 973 -37.67 -3.91 -2.81
N GLY A 974 -36.51 -4.49 -2.54
CA GLY A 974 -35.95 -5.60 -3.31
C GLY A 974 -35.57 -6.76 -2.40
N GLY A 975 -36.57 -7.48 -1.85
CA GLY A 975 -36.29 -8.71 -1.10
C GLY A 975 -37.22 -9.09 0.05
N GLY A 976 -38.54 -8.89 -0.09
CA GLY A 976 -39.49 -9.36 0.91
C GLY A 976 -39.94 -10.82 0.70
N GLN A 977 -39.36 -11.78 1.41
CA GLN A 977 -40.10 -12.96 1.88
C GLN A 977 -40.18 -12.98 3.40
N ARG A 978 -41.34 -12.58 3.92
CA ARG A 978 -41.76 -12.84 5.30
C ARG A 978 -42.28 -14.28 5.39
N ARG A 979 -41.73 -15.06 6.33
CA ARG A 979 -42.51 -16.06 7.07
C ARG A 979 -42.65 -15.59 8.52
N ALA A 980 -43.89 -15.36 8.93
CA ALA A 980 -44.34 -15.51 10.30
C ALA A 980 -45.84 -15.84 10.32
N GLY A 981 -46.19 -16.98 10.94
CA GLY A 981 -47.54 -17.30 11.40
C GLY A 981 -48.20 -18.51 10.73
N GLY A 982 -48.07 -19.69 11.36
CA GLY A 982 -48.76 -20.94 11.01
C GLY A 982 -48.07 -22.14 11.63
#